data_AF-W9WH98-F1
#
_entry.id   AF-W9WH98-F1
#
_cell.length_a   1.000
_cell.length_b   1.000
_cell.length_c   1.000
_cell.angle_alpha   90.00
_cell.angle_beta   90.00
_cell.angle_gamma   90.00
#
_symmetry.space_group_name_H-M   'P 1'
#
loop_
_entity.id
_entity.type
_entity.pdbx_description
1 polymer ?
#
loop_
_entity_poly.entity_id
_entity_poly.type
_entity_poly.pdbx_seq_one_letter_code
_entity_poly.pdbx_strand_id
1 'polypeptide(L)'
;MTPSEYSKKMLEDPLVKTLFANWDANLRKSFYGVTSDGVRIEHLYPLQDEGASTFKAVAAAKRFLDLLTPDEKLKVSNDLDSEDWRKWSNTEIIAHDIGVRLEYLTQPKIDAVWDILKQSLSKAGYCKAKGAVKTNKFLGEICNSRPILNENSYFFLFFGEPSEKQPWGYSFFGHHFCLNVFFIENQMTIIDSGPDKGIELFVPEAELGLKLMQSLTTEQQCQARKDSRLGDQSMDSDRWNIVDQQHLGGTSQDNRVIPYEGLVATSLTPVLQDLLISIVAAFEDLLPPVPLAHRLRIVRHHLSETYFTWIGGFGDDDPFYYRIQSPVVLVEFDHHTGIYLTNQEPGKYHIHTIRRLPNGGDYGREIIRQWKQKHQKPKIQRSRYIRPFDDSARIHTGFPSYDVQVLSILESGLSLASHIGEGGCGPGLHYHQSDQLYFLLRGTMNIRLGHEVYVVSPGSLVFIPAGLAHRNWNNGPGTETHLEMIIPAPSPLAQIALMVNTPDDVPMGHRTDRKGYVRRVDQARLTEALPGFFTMALADPSSGSANTVVYYAETLPGKGGPGTHVHDFDQCYFVLEGQLTIEVSVEKHVVGPDTLVLLPAGVPHRQCNDGDVVEKHLSILSPVPEQGLPWDRGVTLTVNGNNHYGTLTAASAIGNERPSAS
;
A
#
# COMPACT_ATOMS: atom_id res chain seq x y z
N MET A 1 8.71 -13.65 -35.54
CA MET A 1 7.86 -12.83 -34.68
C MET A 1 8.54 -12.75 -33.34
N THR A 2 8.81 -11.54 -32.85
CA THR A 2 9.35 -11.34 -31.50
C THR A 2 8.28 -11.65 -30.44
N PRO A 3 8.65 -11.89 -29.17
CA PRO A 3 7.68 -12.05 -28.07
C PRO A 3 6.68 -10.89 -27.96
N SER A 4 7.13 -9.66 -28.17
CA SER A 4 6.26 -8.47 -28.15
C SER A 4 5.27 -8.48 -29.33
N GLU A 5 5.73 -8.80 -30.55
CA GLU A 5 4.86 -8.92 -31.72
C GLU A 5 3.83 -10.06 -31.55
N TYR A 6 4.26 -11.19 -30.99
CA TYR A 6 3.39 -12.33 -30.70
C TYR A 6 2.31 -11.95 -29.69
N SER A 7 2.71 -11.31 -28.59
CA SER A 7 1.77 -10.89 -27.55
C SER A 7 0.76 -9.87 -28.09
N LYS A 8 1.21 -8.90 -28.89
CA LYS A 8 0.31 -7.94 -29.57
C LYS A 8 -0.69 -8.63 -30.49
N LYS A 9 -0.27 -9.67 -31.21
CA LYS A 9 -1.16 -10.46 -32.07
C LYS A 9 -2.16 -11.27 -31.24
N MET A 10 -1.73 -11.91 -30.16
CA MET A 10 -2.64 -12.67 -29.29
C MET A 10 -3.67 -11.77 -28.61
N LEU A 11 -3.32 -10.53 -28.30
CA LEU A 11 -4.26 -9.51 -27.81
C LEU A 11 -5.32 -9.11 -28.87
N GLU A 12 -5.26 -9.57 -30.11
CA GLU A 12 -6.35 -9.40 -31.06
C GLU A 12 -7.54 -10.32 -30.72
N ASP A 13 -7.28 -11.48 -30.09
CA ASP A 13 -8.30 -12.45 -29.66
C ASP A 13 -9.19 -11.89 -28.52
N PRO A 14 -10.53 -11.86 -28.69
CA PRO A 14 -11.46 -11.40 -27.66
C PRO A 14 -11.37 -12.14 -26.32
N LEU A 15 -11.05 -13.43 -26.32
CA LEU A 15 -10.92 -14.23 -25.11
C LEU A 15 -9.71 -13.79 -24.29
N VAL A 16 -8.56 -13.61 -24.96
CA VAL A 16 -7.31 -13.13 -24.33
C VAL A 16 -7.49 -11.70 -23.79
N LYS A 17 -8.13 -10.81 -24.57
CA LYS A 17 -8.47 -9.46 -24.11
C LYS A 17 -9.31 -9.46 -22.83
N THR A 18 -10.35 -10.29 -22.79
CA THR A 18 -11.26 -10.37 -21.64
C THR A 18 -10.54 -10.91 -20.42
N LEU A 19 -9.72 -11.95 -20.60
CA LEU A 19 -8.88 -12.51 -19.54
C LEU A 19 -7.95 -11.44 -18.94
N PHE A 20 -7.22 -10.70 -19.76
CA PHE A 20 -6.27 -9.70 -19.25
C PHE A 20 -6.97 -8.50 -18.62
N ALA A 21 -8.14 -8.09 -19.15
CA ALA A 21 -8.96 -7.08 -18.50
C ALA A 21 -9.41 -7.50 -17.09
N ASN A 22 -9.75 -8.77 -16.90
CA ASN A 22 -10.07 -9.31 -15.57
C ASN A 22 -8.82 -9.32 -14.66
N TRP A 23 -7.66 -9.66 -15.20
CA TRP A 23 -6.41 -9.60 -14.44
C TRP A 23 -6.08 -8.17 -13.97
N ASP A 24 -6.21 -7.18 -14.87
CA ASP A 24 -6.00 -5.77 -14.53
C ASP A 24 -7.03 -5.26 -13.50
N ALA A 25 -8.29 -5.69 -13.60
CA ALA A 25 -9.32 -5.34 -12.64
C ALA A 25 -9.01 -5.89 -11.23
N ASN A 26 -8.51 -7.11 -11.14
CA ASN A 26 -8.07 -7.69 -9.87
C ASN A 26 -6.80 -7.03 -9.33
N LEU A 27 -5.86 -6.65 -10.20
CA LEU A 27 -4.63 -5.94 -9.83
C LEU A 27 -4.93 -4.56 -9.21
N ARG A 28 -5.95 -3.84 -9.69
CA ARG A 28 -6.36 -2.54 -9.12
C ARG A 28 -6.88 -2.62 -7.69
N LYS A 29 -7.34 -3.79 -7.24
CA LYS A 29 -7.72 -4.00 -5.84
C LYS A 29 -6.45 -4.11 -5.01
N SER A 30 -6.39 -3.40 -3.87
CA SER A 30 -5.28 -3.53 -2.94
C SER A 30 -5.09 -4.98 -2.51
N PHE A 31 -3.84 -5.42 -2.39
CA PHE A 31 -3.54 -6.76 -1.93
C PHE A 31 -4.10 -7.00 -0.51
N TYR A 32 -4.84 -8.09 -0.37
CA TYR A 32 -5.42 -8.58 0.89
C TYR A 32 -4.95 -10.00 1.20
N GLY A 33 -4.73 -10.81 0.15
CA GLY A 33 -4.35 -12.22 0.24
C GLY A 33 -5.56 -13.15 0.10
N VAL A 34 -5.28 -14.42 -0.24
CA VAL A 34 -6.30 -15.47 -0.32
C VAL A 34 -6.90 -15.71 1.07
N THR A 35 -8.23 -15.77 1.17
CA THR A 35 -8.94 -16.06 2.44
C THR A 35 -9.95 -17.17 2.23
N SER A 36 -10.44 -17.79 3.31
CA SER A 36 -11.46 -18.85 3.19
C SER A 36 -12.89 -18.32 3.14
N ASP A 37 -13.14 -17.17 3.78
CA ASP A 37 -14.49 -16.60 3.97
C ASP A 37 -14.55 -15.08 3.70
N GLY A 38 -13.47 -14.49 3.17
CA GLY A 38 -13.35 -13.05 2.96
C GLY A 38 -12.76 -12.29 4.15
N VAL A 39 -12.48 -12.96 5.27
CA VAL A 39 -11.88 -12.36 6.48
C VAL A 39 -10.44 -12.86 6.64
N ARG A 40 -9.49 -11.93 6.73
CA ARG A 40 -8.08 -12.27 6.97
C ARG A 40 -7.86 -12.66 8.43
N ILE A 41 -7.17 -13.79 8.62
CA ILE A 41 -6.68 -14.22 9.94
C ILE A 41 -5.32 -13.55 10.21
N GLU A 42 -5.25 -12.73 11.26
CA GLU A 42 -4.03 -12.01 11.64
C GLU A 42 -3.03 -12.89 12.40
N HIS A 43 -1.78 -12.43 12.51
CA HIS A 43 -0.72 -13.03 13.34
C HIS A 43 -0.25 -14.44 12.94
N LEU A 44 -0.53 -14.87 11.70
CA LEU A 44 -0.08 -16.17 11.18
C LEU A 44 1.38 -16.19 10.70
N TYR A 45 1.95 -15.03 10.36
CA TYR A 45 3.29 -14.90 9.81
C TYR A 45 4.14 -13.92 10.63
N PRO A 46 4.52 -14.27 11.87
CA PRO A 46 5.33 -13.37 12.70
C PRO A 46 6.71 -13.11 12.08
N LEU A 47 7.19 -11.88 12.19
CA LEU A 47 8.58 -11.53 11.86
C LEU A 47 9.53 -12.19 12.86
N GLN A 48 10.30 -13.17 12.41
CA GLN A 48 11.16 -14.01 13.26
C GLN A 48 12.31 -14.64 12.48
N ASP A 49 13.32 -15.14 13.18
CA ASP A 49 14.42 -15.90 12.56
C ASP A 49 13.96 -17.32 12.20
N GLU A 50 14.02 -17.66 10.91
CA GLU A 50 13.71 -19.01 10.38
C GLU A 50 14.95 -19.73 9.84
N GLY A 51 16.15 -19.22 10.12
CA GLY A 51 17.43 -19.82 9.75
C GLY A 51 17.77 -19.79 8.26
N ALA A 52 17.16 -18.90 7.48
CA ALA A 52 17.50 -18.70 6.07
C ALA A 52 18.89 -18.07 5.92
N SER A 53 19.78 -18.71 5.17
CA SER A 53 21.12 -18.18 4.87
C SER A 53 21.07 -17.12 3.76
N THR A 54 20.59 -15.92 4.06
CA THR A 54 20.35 -14.86 3.06
C THR A 54 21.62 -14.20 2.52
N PHE A 55 22.74 -14.24 3.26
CA PHE A 55 24.04 -13.66 2.87
C PHE A 55 24.48 -14.04 1.45
N LYS A 56 24.35 -15.33 1.07
CA LYS A 56 24.78 -15.81 -0.25
C LYS A 56 23.91 -15.24 -1.38
N ALA A 57 22.59 -15.19 -1.15
CA ALA A 57 21.65 -14.60 -2.10
C ALA A 57 21.87 -13.10 -2.25
N VAL A 58 22.12 -12.37 -1.16
CA VAL A 58 22.47 -10.93 -1.17
C VAL A 58 23.73 -10.69 -2.01
N ALA A 59 24.79 -11.49 -1.79
CA ALA A 59 26.03 -11.34 -2.53
C ALA A 59 25.84 -11.61 -4.04
N ALA A 60 25.05 -12.62 -4.41
CA ALA A 60 24.71 -12.90 -5.81
C ALA A 60 23.88 -11.77 -6.45
N ALA A 61 22.89 -11.24 -5.73
CA ALA A 61 22.04 -10.16 -6.21
C ALA A 61 22.84 -8.87 -6.45
N LYS A 62 23.75 -8.50 -5.54
CA LYS A 62 24.64 -7.34 -5.72
C LYS A 62 25.54 -7.49 -6.95
N ARG A 63 26.14 -8.67 -7.16
CA ARG A 63 26.94 -8.94 -8.35
C ARG A 63 26.15 -8.77 -9.64
N PHE A 64 24.89 -9.24 -9.68
CA PHE A 64 24.04 -9.05 -10.84
C PHE A 64 23.72 -7.57 -11.08
N LEU A 65 23.34 -6.82 -10.03
CA LEU A 65 23.11 -5.38 -10.14
C LEU A 65 24.34 -4.64 -10.65
N ASP A 66 25.56 -5.01 -10.25
CA ASP A 66 26.79 -4.38 -10.74
C ASP A 66 27.03 -4.61 -12.25
N LEU A 67 26.46 -5.66 -12.85
CA LEU A 67 26.57 -5.94 -14.29
C LEU A 67 25.58 -5.16 -15.15
N LEU A 68 24.53 -4.58 -14.55
CA LEU A 68 23.45 -3.94 -15.28
C LEU A 68 23.78 -2.51 -15.73
N THR A 69 23.28 -2.14 -16.92
CA THR A 69 23.26 -0.74 -17.36
C THR A 69 22.28 0.09 -16.53
N PRO A 70 22.37 1.44 -16.54
CA PRO A 70 21.40 2.29 -15.83
C PRO A 70 19.94 2.01 -16.22
N ASP A 71 19.64 1.80 -17.50
CA ASP A 71 18.28 1.51 -17.98
C ASP A 71 17.78 0.14 -17.52
N GLU A 72 18.65 -0.88 -17.54
CA GLU A 72 18.33 -2.21 -17.01
C GLU A 72 18.09 -2.17 -15.49
N LYS A 73 18.89 -1.39 -14.75
CA LYS A 73 18.69 -1.15 -13.31
C LYS A 73 17.34 -0.51 -13.04
N LEU A 74 16.98 0.52 -13.81
CA LEU A 74 15.69 1.18 -13.68
C LEU A 74 14.53 0.23 -13.98
N LYS A 75 14.68 -0.65 -14.99
CA LYS A 75 13.63 -1.61 -15.36
C LYS A 75 13.48 -2.75 -14.36
N VAL A 76 14.58 -3.20 -13.74
CA VAL A 76 14.59 -4.36 -12.83
C VAL A 76 14.19 -3.99 -11.40
N SER A 77 14.47 -2.77 -10.94
CA SER A 77 14.33 -2.39 -9.53
C SER A 77 12.97 -1.77 -9.22
N ASN A 78 12.30 -2.30 -8.20
CA ASN A 78 11.02 -1.81 -7.70
C ASN A 78 11.03 -1.55 -6.19
N ASP A 79 10.11 -0.72 -5.73
CA ASP A 79 9.83 -0.57 -4.30
C ASP A 79 9.18 -1.84 -3.73
N LEU A 80 9.40 -2.10 -2.43
CA LEU A 80 8.81 -3.25 -1.72
C LEU A 80 7.28 -3.28 -1.78
N ASP A 81 6.64 -2.13 -1.93
CA ASP A 81 5.18 -2.02 -2.01
C ASP A 81 4.63 -2.18 -3.42
N SER A 82 5.49 -2.28 -4.43
CA SER A 82 5.08 -2.32 -5.83
C SER A 82 4.08 -3.45 -6.10
N GLU A 83 3.03 -3.14 -6.86
CA GLU A 83 2.08 -4.15 -7.31
C GLU A 83 2.68 -5.06 -8.40
N ASP A 84 3.90 -4.80 -8.87
CA ASP A 84 4.62 -5.66 -9.81
C ASP A 84 4.89 -7.07 -9.24
N TRP A 85 4.86 -7.24 -7.92
CA TRP A 85 4.85 -8.55 -7.27
C TRP A 85 3.74 -9.48 -7.78
N ARG A 86 2.62 -8.91 -8.24
CA ARG A 86 1.40 -9.63 -8.62
C ARG A 86 1.22 -9.74 -10.14
N LYS A 87 2.12 -9.14 -10.92
CA LYS A 87 2.05 -9.08 -12.39
C LYS A 87 2.74 -10.28 -13.07
N TRP A 88 3.06 -11.33 -12.32
CA TRP A 88 3.54 -12.57 -12.91
C TRP A 88 2.40 -13.26 -13.67
N SER A 89 2.76 -13.97 -14.74
CA SER A 89 1.87 -14.91 -15.42
C SER A 89 2.67 -16.14 -15.86
N ASN A 90 2.00 -17.27 -15.94
CA ASN A 90 2.54 -18.53 -16.45
C ASN A 90 2.32 -18.70 -17.96
N THR A 91 1.94 -17.64 -18.68
CA THR A 91 1.69 -17.62 -20.12
C THR A 91 2.92 -17.10 -20.87
N GLU A 92 3.09 -17.53 -22.11
CA GLU A 92 4.05 -16.99 -23.07
C GLU A 92 3.66 -15.61 -23.63
N ILE A 93 2.38 -15.25 -23.48
CA ILE A 93 1.85 -13.93 -23.81
C ILE A 93 2.28 -12.95 -22.72
N ILE A 94 2.94 -11.87 -23.12
CA ILE A 94 3.35 -10.78 -22.24
C ILE A 94 2.13 -9.93 -21.90
N ALA A 95 1.54 -10.19 -20.72
CA ALA A 95 0.46 -9.38 -20.16
C ALA A 95 0.97 -8.04 -19.63
N HIS A 96 2.08 -8.07 -18.90
CA HIS A 96 2.74 -6.91 -18.32
C HIS A 96 4.23 -6.94 -18.66
N ASP A 97 4.74 -5.88 -19.31
CA ASP A 97 6.18 -5.75 -19.60
C ASP A 97 6.90 -5.11 -18.42
N ILE A 98 7.25 -5.93 -17.43
CA ILE A 98 7.92 -5.54 -16.19
C ILE A 98 9.27 -6.24 -16.07
N GLY A 99 10.24 -5.60 -15.42
CA GLY A 99 11.56 -6.20 -15.25
C GLY A 99 12.35 -6.38 -16.55
N VAL A 100 13.44 -7.14 -16.48
CA VAL A 100 14.24 -7.52 -17.64
C VAL A 100 13.86 -8.91 -18.13
N ARG A 101 13.89 -9.13 -19.46
CA ARG A 101 13.77 -10.48 -20.03
C ARG A 101 15.15 -11.05 -20.31
N LEU A 102 15.41 -12.28 -19.88
CA LEU A 102 16.72 -12.91 -19.99
C LEU A 102 17.21 -12.98 -21.45
N GLU A 103 16.32 -13.15 -22.42
CA GLU A 103 16.66 -13.24 -23.85
C GLU A 103 17.20 -11.92 -24.45
N TYR A 104 17.08 -10.81 -23.72
CA TYR A 104 17.68 -9.53 -24.09
C TYR A 104 18.95 -9.21 -23.29
N LEU A 105 19.34 -10.09 -22.37
CA LEU A 105 20.55 -9.94 -21.56
C LEU A 105 21.73 -10.68 -22.21
N THR A 106 22.95 -10.25 -21.86
CA THR A 106 24.18 -10.98 -22.22
C THR A 106 24.33 -12.23 -21.35
N GLN A 107 25.07 -13.24 -21.84
CA GLN A 107 25.27 -14.49 -21.09
C GLN A 107 25.80 -14.28 -19.65
N PRO A 108 26.76 -13.39 -19.37
CA PRO A 108 27.20 -13.13 -17.99
C PRO A 108 26.09 -12.63 -17.06
N LYS A 109 25.14 -11.83 -17.58
CA LYS A 109 23.98 -11.34 -16.82
C LYS A 109 22.97 -12.47 -16.57
N ILE A 110 22.75 -13.33 -17.57
CA ILE A 110 21.89 -14.52 -17.44
C ILE A 110 22.46 -15.48 -16.39
N ASP A 111 23.77 -15.75 -16.43
CA ASP A 111 24.46 -16.62 -15.46
C ASP A 111 24.35 -16.05 -14.04
N ALA A 112 24.42 -14.73 -13.89
CA ALA A 112 24.25 -14.05 -12.59
C ALA A 112 22.82 -14.19 -12.04
N VAL A 113 21.77 -14.14 -12.88
CA VAL A 113 20.39 -14.46 -12.46
C VAL A 113 20.30 -15.89 -11.94
N TRP A 114 20.86 -16.86 -12.66
CA TRP A 114 20.85 -18.26 -12.22
C TRP A 114 21.65 -18.48 -10.93
N ASP A 115 22.73 -17.74 -10.70
CA ASP A 115 23.45 -17.78 -9.43
C ASP A 115 22.57 -17.25 -8.28
N ILE A 116 21.77 -16.20 -8.48
CA ILE A 116 20.80 -15.74 -7.47
C ILE A 116 19.85 -16.87 -7.08
N LEU A 117 19.23 -17.54 -8.05
CA LEU A 117 18.33 -18.68 -7.80
C LEU A 117 19.07 -19.81 -7.06
N LYS A 118 20.29 -20.15 -7.49
CA LYS A 118 21.10 -21.19 -6.85
C LYS A 118 21.46 -20.89 -5.40
N GLN A 119 21.74 -19.63 -5.08
CA GLN A 119 22.06 -19.21 -3.71
C GLN A 119 20.81 -19.03 -2.83
N SER A 120 19.63 -18.88 -3.44
CA SER A 120 18.36 -18.66 -2.73
C SER A 120 17.63 -19.96 -2.38
N LEU A 121 17.67 -20.93 -3.29
CA LEU A 121 16.85 -22.14 -3.23
C LEU A 121 17.60 -23.32 -2.61
N SER A 122 16.84 -24.34 -2.20
CA SER A 122 17.40 -25.66 -1.95
C SER A 122 18.02 -26.25 -3.24
N LYS A 123 18.87 -27.27 -3.09
CA LYS A 123 19.41 -28.01 -4.24
C LYS A 123 18.29 -28.61 -5.10
N ALA A 124 17.24 -29.15 -4.48
CA ALA A 124 16.10 -29.71 -5.17
C ALA A 124 15.33 -28.61 -5.92
N GLY A 125 15.02 -27.50 -5.24
CA GLY A 125 14.34 -26.35 -5.82
C GLY A 125 15.07 -25.73 -7.01
N TYR A 126 16.40 -25.56 -6.91
CA TYR A 126 17.20 -25.08 -8.04
C TYR A 126 17.16 -26.05 -9.23
N CYS A 127 17.21 -27.36 -8.97
CA CYS A 127 17.06 -28.37 -10.01
C CYS A 127 15.66 -28.35 -10.64
N LYS A 128 14.59 -28.14 -9.85
CA LYS A 128 13.22 -27.96 -10.35
C LYS A 128 13.12 -26.74 -11.26
N ALA A 129 13.63 -25.57 -10.83
CA ALA A 129 13.65 -24.35 -11.62
C ALA A 129 14.40 -24.52 -12.95
N LYS A 130 15.58 -25.15 -12.93
CA LYS A 130 16.33 -25.46 -14.17
C LYS A 130 15.60 -26.46 -15.06
N GLY A 131 14.85 -27.39 -14.48
CA GLY A 131 14.01 -28.34 -15.20
C GLY A 131 12.88 -27.63 -15.93
N ALA A 132 12.08 -26.81 -15.23
CA ALA A 132 10.96 -26.05 -15.83
C ALA A 132 11.40 -25.18 -17.04
N VAL A 133 12.59 -24.57 -16.96
CA VAL A 133 13.14 -23.79 -18.08
C VAL A 133 13.53 -24.67 -19.28
N LYS A 134 13.99 -25.90 -19.04
CA LYS A 134 14.39 -26.83 -20.11
C LYS A 134 13.18 -27.39 -20.85
N THR A 135 12.07 -27.67 -20.18
CA THR A 135 10.81 -28.07 -20.85
C THR A 135 10.30 -26.97 -21.71
N ASN A 136 10.34 -25.74 -21.23
CA ASN A 136 9.84 -24.62 -22.01
C ASN A 136 10.60 -24.51 -23.34
N LYS A 137 11.92 -24.70 -23.31
CA LYS A 137 12.74 -24.81 -24.52
C LYS A 137 12.33 -26.00 -25.39
N PHE A 138 12.20 -27.19 -24.80
CA PHE A 138 11.84 -28.41 -25.53
C PHE A 138 10.45 -28.29 -26.20
N LEU A 139 9.48 -27.71 -25.51
CA LEU A 139 8.17 -27.39 -26.03
C LEU A 139 8.27 -26.39 -27.20
N GLY A 140 9.09 -25.34 -27.05
CA GLY A 140 9.39 -24.41 -28.13
C GLY A 140 10.01 -25.06 -29.36
N GLU A 141 10.80 -26.13 -29.18
CA GLU A 141 11.35 -26.92 -30.27
C GLU A 141 10.29 -27.78 -30.96
N ILE A 142 9.44 -28.47 -30.20
CA ILE A 142 8.37 -29.33 -30.75
C ILE A 142 7.27 -28.52 -31.43
N CYS A 143 6.86 -27.40 -30.84
CA CYS A 143 5.80 -26.53 -31.34
C CYS A 143 6.30 -25.49 -32.36
N ASN A 144 7.57 -25.58 -32.81
CA ASN A 144 8.22 -24.61 -33.71
C ASN A 144 8.02 -23.13 -33.27
N SER A 145 8.09 -22.89 -31.96
CA SER A 145 7.77 -21.62 -31.29
C SER A 145 8.97 -21.07 -30.50
N ARG A 146 10.20 -21.45 -30.88
CA ARG A 146 11.46 -21.02 -30.25
C ARG A 146 11.60 -19.51 -29.97
N PRO A 147 11.11 -18.59 -30.83
CA PRO A 147 11.23 -17.16 -30.55
C PRO A 147 10.47 -16.69 -29.31
N ILE A 148 9.51 -17.46 -28.81
CA ILE A 148 8.68 -17.11 -27.65
C ILE A 148 8.76 -18.15 -26.51
N LEU A 149 9.11 -19.39 -26.83
CA LEU A 149 9.33 -20.49 -25.89
C LEU A 149 10.80 -20.93 -25.95
N ASN A 150 11.64 -20.38 -25.07
CA ASN A 150 13.07 -20.71 -24.98
C ASN A 150 13.60 -20.61 -23.55
N GLU A 151 14.86 -21.03 -23.32
CA GLU A 151 15.48 -21.07 -21.98
C GLU A 151 15.62 -19.68 -21.32
N ASN A 152 15.54 -18.62 -22.12
CA ASN A 152 15.73 -17.23 -21.69
C ASN A 152 14.45 -16.39 -21.82
N SER A 153 13.30 -17.02 -22.12
CA SER A 153 12.00 -16.34 -22.29
C SER A 153 11.32 -15.93 -20.95
N TYR A 154 12.13 -15.64 -19.93
CA TYR A 154 11.70 -15.37 -18.56
C TYR A 154 12.02 -13.93 -18.15
N PHE A 155 11.13 -13.35 -17.34
CA PHE A 155 11.29 -12.07 -16.68
C PHE A 155 12.05 -12.21 -15.36
N PHE A 156 12.79 -11.17 -15.00
CA PHE A 156 13.43 -11.02 -13.71
C PHE A 156 13.31 -9.58 -13.21
N LEU A 157 12.97 -9.40 -11.94
CA LEU A 157 12.87 -8.10 -11.27
C LEU A 157 13.12 -8.22 -9.76
N PHE A 158 13.56 -7.12 -9.15
CA PHE A 158 13.81 -6.96 -7.72
C PHE A 158 12.78 -6.06 -7.06
N PHE A 159 12.63 -6.25 -5.76
CA PHE A 159 11.83 -5.42 -4.87
C PHE A 159 12.65 -5.07 -3.63
N GLY A 160 12.83 -3.79 -3.38
CA GLY A 160 13.78 -3.29 -2.39
C GLY A 160 15.24 -3.55 -2.78
N GLU A 161 16.15 -3.14 -1.90
CA GLU A 161 17.60 -3.25 -2.12
C GLU A 161 18.16 -4.52 -1.46
N PRO A 162 18.93 -5.36 -2.18
CA PRO A 162 19.53 -6.57 -1.61
C PRO A 162 20.30 -6.32 -0.32
N SER A 163 19.81 -6.89 0.77
CA SER A 163 20.29 -6.60 2.12
C SER A 163 20.17 -7.80 3.05
N GLU A 164 21.14 -7.96 3.94
CA GLU A 164 21.09 -8.97 5.01
C GLU A 164 20.21 -8.52 6.18
N LYS A 165 19.78 -7.24 6.22
CA LYS A 165 19.09 -6.63 7.36
C LYS A 165 17.78 -5.95 6.99
N GLN A 166 17.57 -5.64 5.72
CA GLN A 166 16.38 -4.96 5.23
C GLN A 166 15.59 -5.94 4.36
N PRO A 167 14.26 -5.83 4.31
CA PRO A 167 13.44 -6.64 3.43
C PRO A 167 13.82 -6.38 1.97
N TRP A 168 13.92 -7.45 1.20
CA TRP A 168 14.10 -7.41 -0.24
C TRP A 168 13.64 -8.72 -0.86
N GLY A 169 13.49 -8.75 -2.17
CA GLY A 169 13.19 -9.98 -2.87
C GLY A 169 13.25 -9.84 -4.39
N TYR A 170 12.88 -10.90 -5.08
CA TYR A 170 12.84 -10.93 -6.54
C TYR A 170 11.71 -11.81 -7.05
N SER A 171 11.32 -11.56 -8.30
CA SER A 171 10.45 -12.43 -9.08
C SER A 171 11.21 -12.94 -10.30
N PHE A 172 11.04 -14.23 -10.60
CA PHE A 172 11.52 -14.86 -11.83
C PHE A 172 10.36 -15.65 -12.43
N PHE A 173 9.83 -15.23 -13.58
CA PHE A 173 8.62 -15.84 -14.12
C PHE A 173 8.56 -15.83 -15.65
N GLY A 174 7.72 -16.70 -16.22
CA GLY A 174 7.50 -16.88 -17.65
C GLY A 174 6.62 -18.10 -17.90
N HIS A 175 6.57 -18.56 -19.15
CA HIS A 175 5.70 -19.66 -19.54
C HIS A 175 5.96 -20.92 -18.69
N HIS A 176 4.90 -21.36 -18.01
CA HIS A 176 4.91 -22.45 -17.03
C HIS A 176 6.01 -22.38 -15.97
N PHE A 177 6.52 -21.20 -15.61
CA PHE A 177 7.33 -21.06 -14.41
C PHE A 177 7.12 -19.72 -13.75
N CYS A 178 6.76 -19.70 -12.48
CA CYS A 178 6.75 -18.48 -11.68
C CYS A 178 7.48 -18.76 -10.39
N LEU A 179 8.27 -17.81 -9.90
CA LEU A 179 8.97 -17.89 -8.64
C LEU A 179 9.05 -16.50 -8.03
N ASN A 180 8.46 -16.29 -6.85
CA ASN A 180 8.63 -15.08 -6.05
C ASN A 180 9.41 -15.46 -4.80
N VAL A 181 10.51 -14.78 -4.51
CA VAL A 181 11.32 -15.00 -3.31
C VAL A 181 11.47 -13.70 -2.55
N PHE A 182 11.06 -13.71 -1.29
CA PHE A 182 11.22 -12.60 -0.37
C PHE A 182 12.13 -13.01 0.79
N PHE A 183 12.96 -12.08 1.21
CA PHE A 183 13.94 -12.22 2.29
C PHE A 183 13.79 -11.08 3.28
N ILE A 184 14.01 -11.41 4.55
CA ILE A 184 14.25 -10.42 5.59
C ILE A 184 15.08 -11.06 6.71
N GLU A 185 16.25 -10.51 6.99
CA GLU A 185 17.21 -11.11 7.92
C GLU A 185 17.44 -12.60 7.60
N ASN A 186 17.03 -13.51 8.49
CA ASN A 186 17.12 -14.96 8.34
C ASN A 186 15.72 -15.60 8.10
N GLN A 187 14.75 -14.84 7.64
CA GLN A 187 13.42 -15.31 7.25
C GLN A 187 13.26 -15.23 5.73
N MET A 188 12.54 -16.18 5.14
CA MET A 188 12.24 -16.14 3.71
C MET A 188 10.87 -16.74 3.38
N THR A 189 10.23 -16.22 2.34
CA THR A 189 9.03 -16.80 1.74
C THR A 189 9.25 -17.00 0.25
N ILE A 190 8.86 -18.16 -0.26
CA ILE A 190 8.88 -18.46 -1.70
C ILE A 190 7.42 -18.58 -2.17
N ILE A 191 7.10 -18.43 -3.46
CA ILE A 191 5.85 -18.84 -4.15
C ILE A 191 6.25 -19.36 -5.54
N ASP A 192 5.69 -20.46 -6.05
CA ASP A 192 6.03 -20.98 -7.40
C ASP A 192 4.91 -21.75 -8.17
N SER A 193 5.21 -22.08 -9.46
CA SER A 193 4.44 -22.98 -10.36
C SER A 193 5.31 -23.53 -11.53
N GLY A 194 5.18 -24.77 -12.05
CA GLY A 194 5.74 -25.19 -13.39
C GLY A 194 5.95 -26.70 -13.69
N PRO A 195 6.26 -27.20 -14.94
CA PRO A 195 6.65 -28.63 -15.28
C PRO A 195 7.76 -28.91 -16.39
N ASP A 196 8.41 -30.14 -16.50
CA ASP A 196 9.29 -30.77 -17.59
C ASP A 196 9.33 -32.34 -17.62
N LYS A 197 9.81 -32.98 -18.74
CA LYS A 197 9.93 -34.43 -19.07
C LYS A 197 11.38 -34.92 -19.30
N GLY A 198 11.68 -36.14 -18.85
CA GLY A 198 13.03 -36.78 -18.91
C GLY A 198 13.89 -36.48 -17.68
N ILE A 199 13.54 -35.41 -16.99
CA ILE A 199 13.68 -35.20 -15.55
C ILE A 199 12.27 -35.38 -15.00
N GLU A 200 12.06 -36.33 -14.10
CA GLU A 200 10.79 -36.50 -13.41
C GLU A 200 10.61 -35.35 -12.40
N LEU A 201 9.89 -34.30 -12.81
CA LEU A 201 9.50 -33.20 -11.94
C LEU A 201 8.10 -33.43 -11.38
N PHE A 202 7.86 -32.99 -10.15
CA PHE A 202 6.57 -33.09 -9.45
C PHE A 202 6.09 -34.52 -9.21
N VAL A 203 6.96 -35.53 -9.39
CA VAL A 203 6.65 -36.93 -9.08
C VAL A 203 6.26 -37.12 -7.61
N PRO A 204 7.00 -36.57 -6.63
CA PRO A 204 6.55 -36.65 -5.24
C PRO A 204 5.17 -36.03 -5.03
N GLU A 205 4.88 -34.87 -5.62
CA GLU A 205 3.58 -34.19 -5.53
C GLU A 205 2.46 -35.05 -6.12
N ALA A 206 2.68 -35.69 -7.28
CA ALA A 206 1.70 -36.57 -7.92
C ALA A 206 1.50 -37.87 -7.14
N GLU A 207 2.58 -38.59 -6.83
CA GLU A 207 2.55 -39.91 -6.20
C GLU A 207 2.06 -39.86 -4.75
N LEU A 208 2.53 -38.89 -3.96
CA LEU A 208 2.11 -38.77 -2.55
C LEU A 208 0.64 -38.37 -2.45
N GLY A 209 0.18 -37.46 -3.32
CA GLY A 209 -1.23 -37.06 -3.40
C GLY A 209 -2.15 -38.23 -3.76
N LEU A 210 -1.80 -38.98 -4.81
CA LEU A 210 -2.54 -40.17 -5.21
C LEU A 210 -2.53 -41.24 -4.12
N LYS A 211 -1.35 -41.50 -3.51
CA LYS A 211 -1.20 -42.45 -2.41
C LYS A 211 -2.07 -42.08 -1.22
N LEU A 212 -2.18 -40.79 -0.87
CA LEU A 212 -3.07 -40.36 0.20
C LEU A 212 -4.52 -40.70 -0.12
N MET A 213 -5.01 -40.30 -1.30
CA MET A 213 -6.39 -40.56 -1.74
C MET A 213 -6.72 -42.07 -1.79
N GLN A 214 -5.80 -42.89 -2.31
CA GLN A 214 -5.95 -44.35 -2.37
C GLN A 214 -5.91 -45.03 -0.98
N SER A 215 -5.27 -44.40 0.01
CA SER A 215 -5.17 -44.94 1.38
C SER A 215 -6.35 -44.55 2.29
N LEU A 216 -7.24 -43.66 1.83
CA LEU A 216 -8.43 -43.24 2.57
C LEU A 216 -9.47 -44.37 2.63
N THR A 217 -10.27 -44.39 3.70
CA THR A 217 -11.49 -45.21 3.74
C THR A 217 -12.51 -44.72 2.70
N THR A 218 -13.46 -45.56 2.28
CA THR A 218 -14.49 -45.17 1.30
C THR A 218 -15.28 -43.92 1.74
N GLU A 219 -15.60 -43.80 3.03
CA GLU A 219 -16.28 -42.62 3.56
C GLU A 219 -15.41 -41.35 3.44
N GLN A 220 -14.14 -41.45 3.79
CA GLN A 220 -13.18 -40.34 3.65
C GLN A 220 -12.95 -39.95 2.18
N GLN A 221 -12.90 -40.93 1.26
CA GLN A 221 -12.84 -40.67 -0.18
C GLN A 221 -14.07 -39.89 -0.65
N CYS A 222 -15.27 -40.26 -0.19
CA CYS A 222 -16.51 -39.52 -0.49
C CYS A 222 -16.49 -38.09 0.08
N GLN A 223 -15.90 -37.87 1.26
CA GLN A 223 -15.79 -36.53 1.85
C GLN A 223 -14.79 -35.64 1.10
N ALA A 224 -13.64 -36.21 0.71
CA ALA A 224 -12.59 -35.50 -0.02
C ALA A 224 -12.98 -35.18 -1.47
N ARG A 225 -13.61 -36.14 -2.18
CA ARG A 225 -13.91 -36.04 -3.63
C ARG A 225 -15.14 -35.18 -3.89
N LYS A 226 -14.94 -34.05 -4.58
CA LYS A 226 -16.02 -33.11 -4.94
C LYS A 226 -16.67 -33.43 -6.27
N ASP A 227 -15.89 -33.93 -7.23
CA ASP A 227 -16.40 -34.44 -8.48
C ASP A 227 -15.58 -35.66 -8.93
N SER A 228 -16.24 -36.53 -9.68
CA SER A 228 -15.64 -37.69 -10.32
C SER A 228 -14.99 -37.40 -11.67
N ARG A 229 -15.41 -36.32 -12.35
CA ARG A 229 -14.91 -35.91 -13.66
C ARG A 229 -13.98 -34.71 -13.53
N LEU A 230 -12.81 -34.80 -14.13
CA LEU A 230 -11.86 -33.68 -14.27
C LEU A 230 -12.10 -32.98 -15.62
N GLY A 231 -11.92 -31.67 -15.69
CA GLY A 231 -12.03 -30.93 -16.96
C GLY A 231 -13.45 -30.63 -17.45
N ASP A 232 -14.49 -30.93 -16.66
CA ASP A 232 -15.88 -30.65 -17.06
C ASP A 232 -16.13 -29.13 -17.11
N GLN A 233 -16.21 -28.56 -18.32
CA GLN A 233 -16.50 -27.13 -18.53
C GLN A 233 -17.90 -26.72 -18.06
N SER A 234 -18.77 -27.67 -17.71
CA SER A 234 -20.06 -27.42 -17.06
C SER A 234 -20.00 -27.37 -15.53
N MET A 235 -18.81 -27.58 -14.93
CA MET A 235 -18.59 -27.24 -13.53
C MET A 235 -18.92 -25.77 -13.28
N ASP A 236 -19.33 -25.45 -12.04
CA ASP A 236 -19.60 -24.07 -11.60
C ASP A 236 -18.55 -23.11 -12.19
N SER A 237 -18.99 -22.06 -12.88
CA SER A 237 -18.12 -21.21 -13.72
C SER A 237 -16.95 -20.57 -12.96
N ASP A 238 -16.97 -20.63 -11.64
CA ASP A 238 -15.92 -20.15 -10.76
C ASP A 238 -14.74 -21.15 -10.62
N ARG A 239 -14.94 -22.45 -10.83
CA ARG A 239 -13.90 -23.50 -10.62
C ARG A 239 -13.08 -23.86 -11.85
N TRP A 240 -13.36 -23.25 -12.99
CA TRP A 240 -12.63 -23.53 -14.22
C TRP A 240 -12.34 -22.26 -15.00
N ASN A 241 -11.11 -22.13 -15.50
CA ASN A 241 -10.78 -21.13 -16.51
C ASN A 241 -9.75 -21.66 -17.52
N ILE A 242 -9.62 -20.96 -18.65
CA ILE A 242 -8.81 -21.43 -19.79
C ILE A 242 -7.30 -21.51 -19.50
N VAL A 243 -6.78 -20.73 -18.54
CA VAL A 243 -5.33 -20.66 -18.25
C VAL A 243 -4.94 -21.56 -17.09
N ASP A 244 -5.70 -21.51 -16.01
CA ASP A 244 -5.35 -22.21 -14.76
C ASP A 244 -6.19 -23.50 -14.55
N GLN A 245 -7.17 -23.78 -15.43
CA GLN A 245 -8.12 -24.90 -15.35
C GLN A 245 -8.74 -25.02 -13.97
N GLN A 246 -8.53 -26.11 -13.23
CA GLN A 246 -9.15 -26.30 -11.92
C GLN A 246 -8.48 -25.51 -10.79
N HIS A 247 -7.32 -24.88 -11.04
CA HIS A 247 -6.64 -24.09 -10.04
C HIS A 247 -7.41 -22.84 -9.64
N LEU A 248 -7.47 -22.60 -8.34
CA LEU A 248 -8.11 -21.43 -7.75
C LEU A 248 -7.08 -20.37 -7.33
N GLY A 249 -5.84 -20.77 -7.05
CA GLY A 249 -4.72 -19.90 -6.64
C GLY A 249 -3.87 -19.37 -7.81
N GLY A 250 -4.38 -19.45 -9.03
CA GLY A 250 -3.72 -19.07 -10.29
C GLY A 250 -3.38 -17.59 -10.46
N THR A 251 -3.01 -17.24 -11.69
CA THR A 251 -2.59 -15.89 -12.06
C THR A 251 -3.71 -14.89 -11.72
N SER A 252 -3.36 -13.77 -11.08
CA SER A 252 -4.30 -12.70 -10.68
C SER A 252 -5.41 -13.10 -9.69
N GLN A 253 -5.24 -14.22 -8.97
CA GLN A 253 -6.17 -14.68 -7.93
C GLN A 253 -5.74 -14.29 -6.50
N ASP A 254 -4.93 -13.23 -6.35
CA ASP A 254 -4.26 -12.88 -5.08
C ASP A 254 -5.19 -12.61 -3.91
N ASN A 255 -6.42 -12.17 -4.18
CA ASN A 255 -7.42 -11.80 -3.19
C ASN A 255 -8.63 -12.74 -3.22
N ARG A 256 -8.48 -13.92 -3.83
CA ARG A 256 -9.60 -14.84 -4.00
C ARG A 256 -10.08 -15.38 -2.66
N VAL A 257 -11.40 -15.48 -2.50
CA VAL A 257 -12.03 -16.21 -1.40
C VAL A 257 -12.19 -17.67 -1.85
N ILE A 258 -11.51 -18.58 -1.15
CA ILE A 258 -11.50 -20.02 -1.46
C ILE A 258 -11.94 -20.78 -0.20
N PRO A 259 -13.21 -21.19 -0.11
CA PRO A 259 -13.71 -21.93 1.05
C PRO A 259 -12.91 -23.20 1.35
N TYR A 260 -12.79 -23.52 2.63
CA TYR A 260 -12.27 -24.81 3.06
C TYR A 260 -13.26 -25.92 2.73
N GLU A 261 -12.75 -26.97 2.10
CA GLU A 261 -13.58 -28.03 1.52
C GLU A 261 -12.87 -29.37 1.63
N GLY A 262 -13.66 -30.45 1.64
CA GLY A 262 -13.13 -31.81 1.59
C GLY A 262 -12.92 -32.39 2.98
N LEU A 263 -11.90 -33.23 3.11
CA LEU A 263 -11.59 -33.99 4.31
C LEU A 263 -10.67 -33.20 5.23
N VAL A 264 -11.09 -32.91 6.46
CA VAL A 264 -10.24 -32.25 7.46
C VAL A 264 -9.15 -33.18 7.96
N ALA A 265 -7.91 -32.70 8.07
CA ALA A 265 -6.74 -33.52 8.36
C ALA A 265 -6.78 -34.18 9.75
N THR A 266 -7.49 -33.61 10.72
CA THR A 266 -7.69 -34.23 12.05
C THR A 266 -8.55 -35.50 12.01
N SER A 267 -9.29 -35.74 10.92
CA SER A 267 -10.02 -37.00 10.71
C SER A 267 -9.14 -38.13 10.17
N LEU A 268 -7.91 -37.81 9.73
CA LEU A 268 -6.93 -38.79 9.26
C LEU A 268 -6.24 -39.48 10.44
N THR A 269 -5.76 -40.71 10.22
CA THR A 269 -4.85 -41.36 11.18
C THR A 269 -3.52 -40.60 11.24
N PRO A 270 -2.74 -40.72 12.33
CA PRO A 270 -1.43 -40.06 12.42
C PRO A 270 -0.50 -40.35 11.23
N VAL A 271 -0.51 -41.58 10.72
CA VAL A 271 0.28 -41.97 9.54
C VAL A 271 -0.16 -41.21 8.27
N LEU A 272 -1.46 -41.02 8.08
CA LEU A 272 -2.00 -40.28 6.94
C LEU A 272 -1.85 -38.76 7.11
N GLN A 273 -1.84 -38.25 8.34
CA GLN A 273 -1.45 -36.87 8.62
C GLN A 273 0.02 -36.62 8.25
N ASP A 274 0.91 -37.56 8.58
CA ASP A 274 2.32 -37.48 8.17
C ASP A 274 2.47 -37.53 6.66
N LEU A 275 1.70 -38.37 5.96
CA LEU A 275 1.68 -38.41 4.50
C LEU A 275 1.18 -37.07 3.90
N LEU A 276 0.14 -36.46 4.47
CA LEU A 276 -0.33 -35.14 4.08
C LEU A 276 0.77 -34.08 4.23
N ILE A 277 1.51 -34.11 5.35
CA ILE A 277 2.64 -33.20 5.56
C ILE A 277 3.78 -33.49 4.56
N SER A 278 4.01 -34.74 4.18
CA SER A 278 4.98 -35.08 3.12
C SER A 278 4.58 -34.51 1.76
N ILE A 279 3.28 -34.46 1.44
CA ILE A 279 2.79 -33.78 0.23
C ILE A 279 3.16 -32.29 0.32
N VAL A 280 2.79 -31.60 1.39
CA VAL A 280 3.13 -30.18 1.57
C VAL A 280 4.66 -29.94 1.51
N ALA A 281 5.46 -30.86 2.06
CA ALA A 281 6.91 -30.80 1.98
C ALA A 281 7.44 -30.90 0.54
N ALA A 282 6.77 -31.64 -0.35
CA ALA A 282 7.16 -31.73 -1.76
C ALA A 282 6.97 -30.40 -2.48
N PHE A 283 5.89 -29.67 -2.22
CA PHE A 283 5.66 -28.31 -2.75
C PHE A 283 6.61 -27.28 -2.13
N GLU A 284 6.94 -27.41 -0.85
CA GLU A 284 7.79 -26.45 -0.14
C GLU A 284 9.30 -26.75 -0.28
N ASP A 285 9.70 -27.78 -1.03
CA ASP A 285 11.09 -28.24 -1.15
C ASP A 285 12.03 -27.23 -1.82
N LEU A 286 11.50 -26.15 -2.36
CA LEU A 286 12.24 -24.97 -2.83
C LEU A 286 12.95 -24.26 -1.68
N LEU A 287 12.38 -24.33 -0.48
CA LEU A 287 12.96 -23.75 0.72
C LEU A 287 14.22 -24.52 1.15
N PRO A 288 15.29 -23.82 1.58
CA PRO A 288 16.40 -24.46 2.26
C PRO A 288 15.93 -25.26 3.49
N PRO A 289 16.69 -26.28 3.95
CA PRO A 289 16.22 -27.24 4.95
C PRO A 289 15.69 -26.64 6.27
N VAL A 290 16.31 -25.55 6.76
CA VAL A 290 15.90 -24.94 8.04
C VAL A 290 14.58 -24.16 7.91
N PRO A 291 14.41 -23.24 6.93
CA PRO A 291 13.11 -22.65 6.62
C PRO A 291 12.02 -23.68 6.28
N LEU A 292 12.35 -24.74 5.54
CA LEU A 292 11.40 -25.82 5.23
C LEU A 292 10.89 -26.49 6.51
N ALA A 293 11.79 -26.89 7.41
CA ALA A 293 11.40 -27.49 8.68
C ALA A 293 10.54 -26.54 9.53
N HIS A 294 10.80 -25.24 9.46
CA HIS A 294 9.97 -24.23 10.12
C HIS A 294 8.56 -24.15 9.51
N ARG A 295 8.45 -24.06 8.17
CA ARG A 295 7.17 -24.06 7.45
C ARG A 295 6.32 -25.29 7.80
N LEU A 296 6.91 -26.48 7.77
CA LEU A 296 6.17 -27.73 8.07
C LEU A 296 5.70 -27.80 9.53
N ARG A 297 6.42 -27.19 10.49
CA ARG A 297 5.93 -27.09 11.88
C ARG A 297 4.69 -26.21 11.99
N ILE A 298 4.65 -25.09 11.28
CA ILE A 298 3.46 -24.22 11.26
C ILE A 298 2.29 -24.98 10.64
N VAL A 299 2.48 -25.63 9.50
CA VAL A 299 1.39 -26.41 8.86
C VAL A 299 0.88 -27.51 9.79
N ARG A 300 1.78 -28.23 10.49
CA ARG A 300 1.39 -29.23 11.51
C ARG A 300 0.57 -28.65 12.66
N HIS A 301 0.83 -27.40 13.07
CA HIS A 301 0.06 -26.73 14.12
C HIS A 301 -1.38 -26.43 13.69
N HIS A 302 -1.62 -26.26 12.39
CA HIS A 302 -2.92 -25.91 11.81
C HIS A 302 -3.70 -27.11 11.23
N LEU A 303 -3.36 -28.36 11.59
CA LEU A 303 -4.04 -29.54 11.05
C LEU A 303 -5.55 -29.57 11.32
N SER A 304 -6.04 -28.96 12.40
CA SER A 304 -7.48 -28.83 12.69
C SER A 304 -8.24 -27.98 11.67
N GLU A 305 -7.52 -27.15 10.92
CA GLU A 305 -8.05 -26.29 9.87
C GLU A 305 -7.37 -26.56 8.53
N THR A 306 -6.78 -27.75 8.37
CA THR A 306 -6.18 -28.18 7.10
C THR A 306 -7.09 -29.17 6.42
N TYR A 307 -7.41 -28.92 5.16
CA TYR A 307 -8.37 -29.71 4.40
C TYR A 307 -7.77 -30.27 3.11
N PHE A 308 -8.13 -31.50 2.79
CA PHE A 308 -7.78 -32.20 1.55
C PHE A 308 -9.00 -32.33 0.64
N THR A 309 -8.94 -31.71 -0.54
CA THR A 309 -9.98 -31.77 -1.58
C THR A 309 -9.47 -32.52 -2.81
N TRP A 310 -10.34 -33.29 -3.47
CA TRP A 310 -10.03 -34.07 -4.66
C TRP A 310 -11.07 -33.89 -5.78
N ILE A 311 -10.62 -33.90 -7.03
CA ILE A 311 -11.47 -33.98 -8.24
C ILE A 311 -10.85 -34.98 -9.22
N GLY A 312 -11.68 -35.77 -9.90
CA GLY A 312 -11.24 -36.72 -10.92
C GLY A 312 -11.15 -38.15 -10.39
N GLY A 313 -10.53 -39.04 -11.17
CA GLY A 313 -10.30 -40.43 -10.79
C GLY A 313 -9.16 -40.58 -9.77
N PHE A 314 -8.87 -41.80 -9.34
CA PHE A 314 -7.77 -42.08 -8.39
C PHE A 314 -7.16 -43.49 -8.59
N GLY A 315 -7.41 -44.11 -9.74
CA GLY A 315 -6.62 -45.22 -10.24
C GLY A 315 -5.24 -44.76 -10.72
N ASP A 316 -4.35 -45.72 -10.95
CA ASP A 316 -2.96 -45.44 -11.30
C ASP A 316 -2.79 -44.70 -12.63
N ASP A 317 -3.79 -44.77 -13.51
CA ASP A 317 -3.81 -44.09 -14.82
C ASP A 317 -4.78 -42.90 -14.88
N ASP A 318 -5.53 -42.62 -13.81
CA ASP A 318 -6.53 -41.56 -13.81
C ASP A 318 -5.89 -40.16 -13.69
N PRO A 319 -6.36 -39.16 -14.47
CA PRO A 319 -6.05 -37.77 -14.21
C PRO A 319 -6.88 -37.26 -13.02
N PHE A 320 -6.30 -36.32 -12.29
CA PHE A 320 -6.87 -35.76 -11.07
C PHE A 320 -6.35 -34.36 -10.77
N TYR A 321 -7.15 -33.65 -9.95
CA TYR A 321 -6.77 -32.45 -9.23
C TYR A 321 -6.88 -32.72 -7.73
N TYR A 322 -5.98 -32.12 -6.94
CA TYR A 322 -6.18 -32.02 -5.50
C TYR A 322 -5.74 -30.67 -4.95
N ARG A 323 -6.29 -30.33 -3.78
CA ARG A 323 -5.93 -29.15 -3.00
C ARG A 323 -5.71 -29.51 -1.54
N ILE A 324 -4.60 -29.05 -0.97
CA ILE A 324 -4.40 -29.00 0.48
C ILE A 324 -4.41 -27.53 0.89
N GLN A 325 -5.35 -27.16 1.74
CA GLN A 325 -5.55 -25.77 2.14
C GLN A 325 -5.72 -25.64 3.66
N SER A 326 -5.07 -24.63 4.24
CA SER A 326 -5.20 -24.23 5.63
C SER A 326 -5.07 -22.70 5.77
N PRO A 327 -5.08 -22.14 7.00
CA PRO A 327 -4.80 -20.72 7.19
C PRO A 327 -3.40 -20.29 6.70
N VAL A 328 -2.44 -21.21 6.59
CA VAL A 328 -1.00 -20.90 6.39
C VAL A 328 -0.39 -21.49 5.13
N VAL A 329 -1.12 -22.35 4.42
CA VAL A 329 -0.68 -22.96 3.16
C VAL A 329 -1.87 -23.24 2.25
N LEU A 330 -1.69 -23.02 0.95
CA LEU A 330 -2.58 -23.47 -0.11
C LEU A 330 -1.71 -24.08 -1.19
N VAL A 331 -1.79 -25.40 -1.37
CA VAL A 331 -1.13 -26.11 -2.48
C VAL A 331 -2.16 -26.80 -3.34
N GLU A 332 -1.97 -26.73 -4.64
CA GLU A 332 -2.83 -27.32 -5.65
C GLU A 332 -1.99 -28.10 -6.65
N PHE A 333 -2.49 -29.26 -7.05
CA PHE A 333 -1.96 -30.09 -8.10
C PHE A 333 -3.06 -30.33 -9.11
N ASP A 334 -2.76 -30.22 -10.40
CA ASP A 334 -3.73 -30.43 -11.47
C ASP A 334 -3.13 -31.11 -12.69
N HIS A 335 -3.96 -31.89 -13.36
CA HIS A 335 -3.68 -32.44 -14.68
C HIS A 335 -4.48 -31.67 -15.73
N HIS A 336 -3.80 -31.01 -16.66
CA HIS A 336 -4.40 -30.08 -17.61
C HIS A 336 -4.72 -30.74 -18.96
N THR A 337 -5.77 -30.26 -19.61
CA THR A 337 -5.94 -30.39 -21.07
C THR A 337 -4.84 -29.63 -21.81
N GLY A 338 -4.57 -29.96 -23.07
CA GLY A 338 -3.53 -29.34 -23.86
C GLY A 338 -3.93 -27.97 -24.41
N ILE A 339 -3.09 -26.96 -24.19
CA ILE A 339 -3.16 -25.66 -24.92
C ILE A 339 -2.20 -25.70 -26.11
N TYR A 340 -0.93 -26.01 -25.86
CA TYR A 340 0.09 -26.30 -26.89
C TYR A 340 0.14 -27.77 -27.30
N LEU A 341 -0.24 -28.65 -26.37
CA LEU A 341 -0.34 -30.08 -26.58
C LEU A 341 -1.67 -30.42 -27.24
N THR A 342 -1.72 -31.48 -28.03
CA THR A 342 -2.92 -31.85 -28.81
C THR A 342 -3.97 -32.61 -28.00
N ASN A 343 -3.76 -32.80 -26.70
CA ASN A 343 -4.68 -33.57 -25.87
C ASN A 343 -5.93 -32.76 -25.52
N GLN A 344 -7.08 -33.30 -25.90
CA GLN A 344 -8.37 -32.66 -25.63
C GLN A 344 -8.86 -32.92 -24.19
N GLU A 345 -8.38 -33.99 -23.57
CA GLU A 345 -8.72 -34.39 -22.20
C GLU A 345 -7.52 -34.21 -21.25
N PRO A 346 -7.77 -34.00 -19.94
CA PRO A 346 -6.72 -33.97 -18.93
C PRO A 346 -5.80 -35.20 -18.99
N GLY A 347 -4.49 -34.97 -18.96
CA GLY A 347 -3.50 -36.05 -19.07
C GLY A 347 -2.49 -36.06 -17.93
N LYS A 348 -2.09 -37.25 -17.46
CA LYS A 348 -1.09 -37.42 -16.39
C LYS A 348 0.30 -36.82 -16.71
N TYR A 349 0.54 -36.52 -17.97
CA TYR A 349 1.77 -35.92 -18.47
C TYR A 349 1.74 -34.39 -18.54
N HIS A 350 0.60 -33.76 -18.28
CA HIS A 350 0.45 -32.30 -18.30
C HIS A 350 0.11 -31.81 -16.90
N ILE A 351 1.15 -31.70 -16.07
CA ILE A 351 1.04 -31.39 -14.65
C ILE A 351 1.20 -29.88 -14.44
N HIS A 352 0.36 -29.31 -13.57
CA HIS A 352 0.54 -27.97 -13.02
C HIS A 352 0.47 -28.03 -11.51
N THR A 353 1.25 -27.18 -10.88
CA THR A 353 1.30 -27.03 -9.43
C THR A 353 1.22 -25.56 -9.07
N ILE A 354 0.55 -25.27 -7.97
CA ILE A 354 0.51 -23.93 -7.38
C ILE A 354 0.77 -24.06 -5.89
N ARG A 355 1.52 -23.10 -5.35
CA ARG A 355 1.55 -22.86 -3.92
C ARG A 355 1.37 -21.40 -3.59
N ARG A 356 0.55 -21.13 -2.58
CA ARG A 356 0.22 -19.80 -2.06
C ARG A 356 0.33 -19.80 -0.54
N LEU A 357 0.53 -18.62 0.02
CA LEU A 357 0.49 -18.32 1.44
C LEU A 357 -0.76 -17.47 1.71
N PRO A 358 -1.87 -18.09 2.19
CA PRO A 358 -3.13 -17.38 2.47
C PRO A 358 -2.98 -16.28 3.52
N ASN A 359 -4.03 -15.51 3.76
CA ASN A 359 -4.10 -14.51 4.82
C ASN A 359 -2.99 -13.45 4.76
N GLY A 360 -2.63 -13.01 3.56
CA GLY A 360 -1.63 -11.96 3.34
C GLY A 360 -0.17 -12.44 3.42
N GLY A 361 0.05 -13.75 3.52
CA GLY A 361 1.40 -14.33 3.55
C GLY A 361 2.15 -14.22 2.23
N ASP A 362 1.43 -14.10 1.11
CA ASP A 362 2.06 -14.00 -0.21
C ASP A 362 3.00 -12.79 -0.32
N TYR A 363 4.09 -12.96 -1.07
CA TYR A 363 5.13 -11.96 -1.32
C TYR A 363 5.80 -11.40 -0.05
N GLY A 364 5.60 -12.06 1.10
CA GLY A 364 6.05 -11.57 2.40
C GLY A 364 5.31 -10.31 2.86
N ARG A 365 4.16 -9.94 2.28
CA ARG A 365 3.46 -8.67 2.55
C ARG A 365 3.14 -8.48 4.03
N GLU A 366 2.68 -9.53 4.70
CA GLU A 366 2.41 -9.48 6.13
C GLU A 366 3.70 -9.29 6.96
N ILE A 367 4.80 -9.94 6.57
CA ILE A 367 6.10 -9.78 7.21
C ILE A 367 6.66 -8.37 6.95
N ILE A 368 6.52 -7.83 5.74
CA ILE A 368 6.88 -6.44 5.40
C ILE A 368 6.06 -5.45 6.24
N ARG A 369 4.76 -5.69 6.41
CA ARG A 369 3.89 -4.85 7.26
C ARG A 369 4.42 -4.81 8.70
N GLN A 370 4.72 -5.97 9.28
CA GLN A 370 5.28 -6.06 10.63
C GLN A 370 6.68 -5.45 10.72
N TRP A 371 7.54 -5.70 9.73
CA TRP A 371 8.88 -5.11 9.68
C TRP A 371 8.80 -3.60 9.61
N LYS A 372 7.91 -3.04 8.79
CA LYS A 372 7.67 -1.60 8.73
C LYS A 372 7.17 -1.07 10.07
N GLN A 373 6.28 -1.77 10.76
CA GLN A 373 5.85 -1.37 12.11
C GLN A 373 7.01 -1.39 13.11
N LYS A 374 7.93 -2.36 13.01
CA LYS A 374 9.10 -2.53 13.90
C LYS A 374 10.29 -1.61 13.57
N HIS A 375 10.52 -1.33 12.28
CA HIS A 375 11.71 -0.64 11.74
C HIS A 375 11.43 0.74 11.16
N GLN A 376 10.16 1.13 11.11
CA GLN A 376 9.88 2.50 11.46
C GLN A 376 10.42 2.69 12.88
N LYS A 377 11.66 3.21 12.98
CA LYS A 377 11.94 4.27 13.97
C LYS A 377 10.68 5.14 13.95
N PRO A 378 10.08 5.53 15.08
CA PRO A 378 8.91 6.42 15.06
C PRO A 378 9.23 7.50 14.05
N LYS A 379 8.54 7.47 12.91
CA LYS A 379 9.06 7.83 11.59
C LYS A 379 9.27 9.33 11.47
N ILE A 380 10.15 9.95 12.27
CA ILE A 380 9.87 11.23 12.94
C ILE A 380 8.37 11.28 13.07
N GLN A 381 7.77 10.50 14.00
CA GLN A 381 6.31 10.49 14.24
C GLN A 381 5.89 11.89 13.84
N ARG A 382 5.20 12.08 12.68
CA ARG A 382 4.68 13.40 12.31
C ARG A 382 4.01 13.72 13.61
N SER A 383 4.62 14.56 14.48
CA SER A 383 4.28 14.43 15.91
C SER A 383 2.79 14.60 15.88
N ARG A 384 1.99 13.82 16.62
CA ARG A 384 0.53 13.83 16.42
C ARG A 384 0.00 15.26 16.14
N TYR A 385 0.66 16.24 16.74
CA TYR A 385 0.58 17.67 16.60
C TYR A 385 1.59 18.38 15.64
N ILE A 386 2.86 17.97 15.43
CA ILE A 386 3.83 18.71 14.56
C ILE A 386 3.82 18.27 13.06
N ARG A 387 3.79 19.24 12.14
CA ARG A 387 3.78 19.09 10.67
C ARG A 387 4.73 20.12 10.01
N PRO A 388 6.03 19.81 9.86
CA PRO A 388 6.96 20.69 9.15
C PRO A 388 6.71 20.65 7.64
N PHE A 389 7.11 21.70 6.94
CA PHE A 389 7.28 21.65 5.49
C PHE A 389 8.36 20.62 5.15
N ASP A 390 8.10 19.84 4.11
CA ASP A 390 8.91 18.72 3.67
C ASP A 390 8.87 18.65 2.15
N ASP A 391 9.97 19.07 1.52
CA ASP A 391 10.12 19.10 0.07
C ASP A 391 9.94 17.73 -0.57
N SER A 392 10.26 16.65 0.15
CA SER A 392 10.07 15.28 -0.33
C SER A 392 8.61 14.82 -0.31
N ALA A 393 7.75 15.52 0.44
CA ALA A 393 6.33 15.24 0.55
C ALA A 393 5.47 16.08 -0.41
N ARG A 394 6.09 16.88 -1.28
CA ARG A 394 5.39 17.68 -2.29
C ARG A 394 4.85 16.78 -3.41
N ILE A 395 3.66 17.11 -3.87
CA ILE A 395 2.93 16.43 -4.94
C ILE A 395 2.63 17.47 -6.01
N HIS A 396 2.93 17.14 -7.26
CA HIS A 396 2.57 17.98 -8.39
C HIS A 396 1.06 17.98 -8.60
N THR A 397 0.45 19.16 -8.67
CA THR A 397 -1.03 19.29 -8.78
C THR A 397 -1.57 19.08 -10.19
N GLY A 398 -0.68 19.05 -11.20
CA GLY A 398 -1.05 19.05 -12.62
C GLY A 398 -1.26 20.44 -13.20
N PHE A 399 -1.21 21.51 -12.38
CA PHE A 399 -1.19 22.89 -12.86
C PHE A 399 0.25 23.40 -13.07
N PRO A 400 0.47 24.37 -13.98
CA PRO A 400 1.80 24.87 -14.31
C PRO A 400 2.60 25.30 -13.08
N SER A 401 3.72 24.62 -12.86
CA SER A 401 4.67 24.87 -11.77
C SER A 401 4.01 24.96 -10.38
N TYR A 402 2.95 24.19 -10.14
CA TYR A 402 2.24 24.19 -8.86
C TYR A 402 2.36 22.84 -8.15
N ASP A 403 3.08 22.84 -7.03
CA ASP A 403 3.24 21.70 -6.14
C ASP A 403 2.65 22.00 -4.76
N VAL A 404 2.12 20.97 -4.11
CA VAL A 404 1.51 21.07 -2.78
C VAL A 404 1.99 19.98 -1.84
N GLN A 405 2.12 20.28 -0.56
CA GLN A 405 2.22 19.31 0.52
C GLN A 405 0.97 19.38 1.39
N VAL A 406 0.30 18.26 1.61
CA VAL A 406 -0.82 18.18 2.56
C VAL A 406 -0.29 18.11 4.00
N LEU A 407 -0.62 19.13 4.82
CA LEU A 407 -0.19 19.23 6.21
C LEU A 407 -1.21 18.59 7.17
N SER A 408 -2.51 18.87 6.97
CA SER A 408 -3.60 18.34 7.80
C SER A 408 -4.91 18.22 7.02
N ILE A 409 -5.73 17.24 7.40
CA ILE A 409 -7.12 17.08 6.95
C ILE A 409 -7.94 16.80 8.22
N LEU A 410 -8.56 17.83 8.78
CA LEU A 410 -9.50 17.72 9.91
C LEU A 410 -10.89 18.13 9.43
N GLU A 411 -11.94 17.76 10.16
CA GLU A 411 -13.30 18.25 9.86
C GLU A 411 -13.37 19.79 9.91
N SER A 412 -12.61 20.40 10.81
CA SER A 412 -12.50 21.85 10.97
C SER A 412 -11.75 22.57 9.85
N GLY A 413 -10.95 21.86 9.03
CA GLY A 413 -10.18 22.48 7.97
C GLY A 413 -9.13 21.59 7.29
N LEU A 414 -8.85 21.92 6.03
CA LEU A 414 -7.75 21.39 5.23
C LEU A 414 -6.62 22.42 5.24
N SER A 415 -5.37 22.01 5.56
CA SER A 415 -4.19 22.88 5.46
C SER A 415 -3.13 22.31 4.51
N LEU A 416 -2.64 23.15 3.61
CA LEU A 416 -1.69 22.83 2.56
C LEU A 416 -0.49 23.79 2.61
N ALA A 417 0.70 23.28 2.31
CA ALA A 417 1.84 24.12 1.93
C ALA A 417 1.89 24.17 0.40
N SER A 418 1.66 25.34 -0.16
CA SER A 418 1.48 25.54 -1.60
C SER A 418 2.69 26.28 -2.17
N HIS A 419 3.22 25.78 -3.29
CA HIS A 419 4.42 26.31 -3.95
C HIS A 419 4.14 26.55 -5.43
N ILE A 420 4.10 27.81 -5.87
CA ILE A 420 3.90 28.16 -7.28
C ILE A 420 5.18 28.78 -7.83
N GLY A 421 5.82 28.07 -8.76
CA GLY A 421 7.01 28.54 -9.47
C GLY A 421 6.74 29.78 -10.32
N GLU A 422 7.82 30.40 -10.81
CA GLU A 422 7.75 31.57 -11.68
C GLU A 422 6.93 31.27 -12.95
N GLY A 423 5.96 32.12 -13.26
CA GLY A 423 5.02 31.94 -14.37
C GLY A 423 3.98 30.82 -14.14
N GLY A 424 4.00 30.17 -12.97
CA GLY A 424 3.07 29.13 -12.59
C GLY A 424 1.70 29.67 -12.15
N CYS A 425 0.73 28.76 -12.01
CA CYS A 425 -0.60 29.12 -11.53
C CYS A 425 -1.31 27.98 -10.79
N GLY A 426 -2.21 28.37 -9.88
CA GLY A 426 -3.23 27.47 -9.35
C GLY A 426 -4.33 27.19 -10.38
N PRO A 427 -5.46 26.62 -9.95
CA PRO A 427 -6.61 26.42 -10.84
C PRO A 427 -7.02 27.72 -11.54
N GLY A 428 -7.67 27.56 -12.71
CA GLY A 428 -8.36 28.67 -13.38
C GLY A 428 -9.43 29.31 -12.48
N LEU A 429 -10.16 30.30 -12.97
CA LEU A 429 -11.14 30.98 -12.13
C LEU A 429 -12.16 29.98 -11.58
N HIS A 430 -12.34 29.96 -10.26
CA HIS A 430 -13.17 28.98 -9.57
C HIS A 430 -13.74 29.55 -8.26
N TYR A 431 -14.65 28.84 -7.63
CA TYR A 431 -15.12 29.14 -6.28
C TYR A 431 -15.18 27.86 -5.42
N HIS A 432 -15.27 28.06 -4.10
CA HIS A 432 -15.45 27.01 -3.10
C HIS A 432 -16.77 27.20 -2.35
N GLN A 433 -17.31 26.13 -1.78
CA GLN A 433 -18.43 26.20 -0.82
C GLN A 433 -17.96 26.46 0.63
N SER A 434 -16.64 26.52 0.84
CA SER A 434 -16.00 26.84 2.12
C SER A 434 -15.19 28.14 1.98
N ASP A 435 -14.91 28.81 3.10
CA ASP A 435 -13.98 29.94 3.10
C ASP A 435 -12.55 29.39 2.82
N GLN A 436 -11.73 30.16 2.11
CA GLN A 436 -10.32 29.84 1.85
C GLN A 436 -9.43 31.00 2.28
N LEU A 437 -8.26 30.66 2.80
CA LEU A 437 -7.28 31.61 3.29
C LEU A 437 -5.90 31.27 2.76
N TYR A 438 -5.16 32.28 2.31
CA TYR A 438 -3.73 32.15 1.99
C TYR A 438 -2.91 33.04 2.90
N PHE A 439 -1.81 32.54 3.44
CA PHE A 439 -0.80 33.38 4.06
C PHE A 439 0.51 33.28 3.29
N LEU A 440 0.90 34.36 2.61
CA LEU A 440 2.09 34.37 1.77
C LEU A 440 3.35 34.44 2.64
N LEU A 441 4.18 33.40 2.56
CA LEU A 441 5.41 33.27 3.34
C LEU A 441 6.62 33.82 2.59
N ARG A 442 6.72 33.53 1.29
CA ARG A 442 7.86 33.88 0.43
C ARG A 442 7.41 34.16 -0.99
N GLY A 443 8.19 34.94 -1.74
CA GLY A 443 7.94 35.26 -3.15
C GLY A 443 6.87 36.34 -3.36
N THR A 444 6.21 36.32 -4.51
CA THR A 444 5.13 37.25 -4.88
C THR A 444 3.96 36.46 -5.42
N MET A 445 2.74 36.79 -4.99
CA MET A 445 1.52 36.16 -5.50
C MET A 445 0.65 37.21 -6.18
N ASN A 446 0.14 36.87 -7.36
CA ASN A 446 -0.98 37.58 -7.95
C ASN A 446 -2.25 36.80 -7.63
N ILE A 447 -3.30 37.50 -7.22
CA ILE A 447 -4.59 36.86 -6.96
C ILE A 447 -5.73 37.72 -7.48
N ARG A 448 -6.69 37.07 -8.12
CA ARG A 448 -7.97 37.69 -8.49
C ARG A 448 -9.01 37.32 -7.45
N LEU A 449 -9.70 38.32 -6.90
CA LEU A 449 -10.85 38.18 -5.99
C LEU A 449 -12.04 38.87 -6.64
N GLY A 450 -13.01 38.08 -7.12
CA GLY A 450 -14.11 38.58 -7.95
C GLY A 450 -13.57 39.25 -9.22
N HIS A 451 -13.79 40.55 -9.37
CA HIS A 451 -13.32 41.34 -10.53
C HIS A 451 -11.98 42.05 -10.29
N GLU A 452 -11.48 42.04 -9.06
CA GLU A 452 -10.28 42.79 -8.69
C GLU A 452 -9.06 41.88 -8.66
N VAL A 453 -7.91 42.42 -9.07
CA VAL A 453 -6.61 41.71 -9.04
C VAL A 453 -5.68 42.43 -8.07
N TYR A 454 -5.05 41.64 -7.22
CA TYR A 454 -4.14 42.07 -6.17
C TYR A 454 -2.75 41.49 -6.42
N VAL A 455 -1.71 42.25 -6.05
CA VAL A 455 -0.34 41.76 -5.92
C VAL A 455 -0.03 41.67 -4.44
N VAL A 456 0.25 40.46 -3.97
CA VAL A 456 0.41 40.11 -2.56
C VAL A 456 1.89 39.91 -2.27
N SER A 457 2.35 40.50 -1.17
CA SER A 457 3.72 40.42 -0.68
C SER A 457 3.80 39.60 0.62
N PRO A 458 4.96 38.99 0.95
CA PRO A 458 5.10 38.15 2.13
C PRO A 458 4.67 38.85 3.43
N GLY A 459 4.11 38.07 4.36
CA GLY A 459 3.52 38.57 5.60
C GLY A 459 2.11 39.13 5.41
N SER A 460 1.39 38.66 4.39
CA SER A 460 0.00 39.07 4.11
C SER A 460 -0.93 37.87 4.10
N LEU A 461 -2.07 38.01 4.78
CA LEU A 461 -3.21 37.10 4.68
C LEU A 461 -4.10 37.52 3.53
N VAL A 462 -4.57 36.56 2.75
CA VAL A 462 -5.67 36.71 1.79
C VAL A 462 -6.86 35.94 2.32
N PHE A 463 -8.01 36.60 2.43
CA PHE A 463 -9.27 35.99 2.86
C PHE A 463 -10.24 35.90 1.68
N ILE A 464 -10.79 34.72 1.44
CA ILE A 464 -11.64 34.39 0.31
C ILE A 464 -12.92 33.73 0.85
N PRO A 465 -14.04 34.46 0.96
CA PRO A 465 -15.28 33.88 1.45
C PRO A 465 -15.85 32.82 0.49
N ALA A 466 -16.52 31.81 1.05
CA ALA A 466 -17.28 30.82 0.31
C ALA A 466 -18.18 31.50 -0.74
N GLY A 467 -18.14 31.00 -1.97
CA GLY A 467 -18.91 31.54 -3.09
C GLY A 467 -18.23 32.67 -3.87
N LEU A 468 -17.07 33.17 -3.44
CA LEU A 468 -16.33 34.20 -4.17
C LEU A 468 -15.46 33.57 -5.26
N ALA A 469 -15.67 33.96 -6.52
CA ALA A 469 -14.82 33.53 -7.62
C ALA A 469 -13.40 34.10 -7.48
N HIS A 470 -12.39 33.26 -7.59
CA HIS A 470 -10.99 33.66 -7.43
C HIS A 470 -10.03 32.75 -8.21
N ARG A 471 -8.77 33.18 -8.32
CA ARG A 471 -7.63 32.39 -8.80
C ARG A 471 -6.32 33.06 -8.42
N ASN A 472 -5.28 32.29 -8.16
CA ASN A 472 -3.92 32.77 -7.89
C ASN A 472 -2.91 32.27 -8.93
N TRP A 473 -1.86 33.07 -9.13
CA TRP A 473 -0.73 32.75 -9.99
C TRP A 473 0.50 33.56 -9.56
N ASN A 474 1.67 33.24 -10.10
CA ASN A 474 2.91 33.91 -9.76
C ASN A 474 3.56 34.56 -11.01
N ASN A 475 3.44 35.89 -11.14
CA ASN A 475 4.19 36.67 -12.14
C ASN A 475 5.51 37.24 -11.60
N GLY A 476 5.83 37.01 -10.33
CA GLY A 476 7.08 37.47 -9.72
C GLY A 476 8.24 36.51 -9.99
N PRO A 477 9.49 36.95 -9.75
CA PRO A 477 10.65 36.09 -9.92
C PRO A 477 10.68 34.99 -8.87
N GLY A 478 11.10 33.79 -9.29
CA GLY A 478 11.27 32.63 -8.40
C GLY A 478 9.96 32.00 -7.92
N THR A 479 10.07 31.08 -6.96
CA THR A 479 8.92 30.35 -6.40
C THR A 479 8.29 31.14 -5.26
N GLU A 480 6.98 31.30 -5.30
CA GLU A 480 6.21 31.74 -4.14
C GLU A 480 5.85 30.54 -3.25
N THR A 481 5.76 30.78 -1.95
CA THR A 481 5.32 29.76 -0.99
C THR A 481 4.31 30.38 -0.06
N HIS A 482 3.16 29.73 0.08
CA HIS A 482 2.10 30.16 0.98
C HIS A 482 1.51 29.00 1.77
N LEU A 483 1.03 29.30 2.97
CA LEU A 483 0.15 28.41 3.72
C LEU A 483 -1.28 28.61 3.18
N GLU A 484 -1.90 27.54 2.71
CA GLU A 484 -3.26 27.51 2.22
C GLU A 484 -4.17 26.76 3.19
N MET A 485 -5.36 27.32 3.45
CA MET A 485 -6.35 26.74 4.35
C MET A 485 -7.74 26.81 3.71
N ILE A 486 -8.51 25.72 3.77
CA ILE A 486 -9.93 25.68 3.38
C ILE A 486 -10.75 25.29 4.61
N ILE A 487 -11.66 26.18 5.04
CA ILE A 487 -12.36 26.11 6.32
C ILE A 487 -13.86 26.42 6.15
N PRO A 488 -14.77 25.51 6.55
CA PRO A 488 -14.51 24.15 7.02
C PRO A 488 -13.98 23.25 5.88
N ALA A 489 -13.46 22.07 6.22
CA ALA A 489 -12.95 21.16 5.22
C ALA A 489 -14.07 20.73 4.24
N PRO A 490 -13.80 20.66 2.92
CA PRO A 490 -14.75 20.10 1.98
C PRO A 490 -15.06 18.63 2.31
N SER A 491 -16.29 18.18 2.02
CA SER A 491 -16.66 16.77 2.16
C SER A 491 -15.75 15.89 1.28
N PRO A 492 -15.32 14.69 1.73
CA PRO A 492 -14.38 13.83 0.99
C PRO A 492 -14.81 13.46 -0.44
N LEU A 493 -16.10 13.51 -0.75
CA LEU A 493 -16.66 13.22 -2.07
C LEU A 493 -17.05 14.48 -2.87
N ALA A 494 -16.93 15.67 -2.28
CA ALA A 494 -17.27 16.92 -2.93
C ALA A 494 -16.11 17.43 -3.80
N GLN A 495 -16.46 18.03 -4.93
CA GLN A 495 -15.50 18.75 -5.74
C GLN A 495 -14.99 19.97 -4.97
N ILE A 496 -13.67 20.06 -4.74
CA ILE A 496 -13.07 21.15 -3.98
C ILE A 496 -13.21 22.47 -4.73
N ALA A 497 -12.75 22.54 -6.00
CA ALA A 497 -12.79 23.74 -6.82
C ALA A 497 -13.87 23.66 -7.92
N LEU A 498 -14.82 24.60 -7.92
CA LEU A 498 -15.91 24.69 -8.89
C LEU A 498 -15.58 25.75 -9.94
N MET A 499 -15.23 25.32 -11.14
CA MET A 499 -14.71 26.18 -12.22
C MET A 499 -15.78 27.10 -12.80
N VAL A 500 -15.40 28.35 -13.10
CA VAL A 500 -16.22 29.37 -13.75
C VAL A 500 -15.38 30.16 -14.76
N ASN A 501 -16.00 30.73 -15.80
CA ASN A 501 -15.24 31.53 -16.77
C ASN A 501 -15.13 33.00 -16.32
N THR A 502 -16.18 33.51 -15.70
CA THR A 502 -16.27 34.86 -15.13
C THR A 502 -16.84 34.81 -13.70
N PRO A 503 -16.60 35.83 -12.86
CA PRO A 503 -17.20 35.88 -11.52
C PRO A 503 -18.73 35.84 -11.55
N ASP A 504 -19.34 36.35 -12.62
CA ASP A 504 -20.78 36.34 -12.83
C ASP A 504 -21.36 34.97 -13.20
N ASP A 505 -20.52 33.97 -13.46
CA ASP A 505 -20.98 32.60 -13.74
C ASP A 505 -21.20 31.77 -12.45
N VAL A 506 -20.83 32.29 -11.27
CA VAL A 506 -21.11 31.60 -10.00
C VAL A 506 -22.63 31.50 -9.82
N PRO A 507 -23.19 30.28 -9.63
CA PRO A 507 -24.64 30.09 -9.48
C PRO A 507 -25.21 30.98 -8.38
N MET A 508 -26.38 31.57 -8.61
CA MET A 508 -27.01 32.53 -7.69
C MET A 508 -27.16 31.98 -6.26
N GLY A 509 -27.44 30.68 -6.09
CA GLY A 509 -27.55 30.03 -4.78
C GLY A 509 -26.21 29.82 -4.04
N HIS A 510 -25.08 29.96 -4.72
CA HIS A 510 -23.73 29.82 -4.15
C HIS A 510 -22.95 31.14 -4.13
N ARG A 511 -23.42 32.17 -4.85
CA ARG A 511 -22.72 33.45 -4.96
C ARG A 511 -22.77 34.18 -3.63
N THR A 512 -21.67 34.85 -3.28
CA THR A 512 -21.55 35.66 -2.07
C THR A 512 -21.39 37.14 -2.39
N ASP A 513 -21.99 37.99 -1.57
CA ASP A 513 -21.74 39.44 -1.56
C ASP A 513 -20.61 39.82 -0.58
N ARG A 514 -20.09 38.85 0.19
CA ARG A 514 -18.93 39.07 1.06
C ARG A 514 -17.69 39.37 0.21
N LYS A 515 -17.03 40.49 0.48
CA LYS A 515 -15.77 40.85 -0.19
C LYS A 515 -14.61 40.04 0.38
N GLY A 516 -13.81 39.45 -0.50
CA GLY A 516 -12.47 39.00 -0.15
C GLY A 516 -11.53 40.19 0.07
N TYR A 517 -10.43 39.97 0.77
CA TYR A 517 -9.46 41.03 1.05
C TYR A 517 -8.04 40.50 1.24
N VAL A 518 -7.06 41.40 1.10
CA VAL A 518 -5.66 41.16 1.46
C VAL A 518 -5.32 42.03 2.68
N ARG A 519 -4.77 41.43 3.73
CA ARG A 519 -4.37 42.12 4.96
C ARG A 519 -2.93 41.80 5.32
N ARG A 520 -2.08 42.81 5.32
CA ARG A 520 -0.68 42.72 5.74
C ARG A 520 -0.59 42.78 7.27
N VAL A 521 0.36 42.02 7.83
CA VAL A 521 0.75 42.16 9.24
C VAL A 521 1.30 43.57 9.47
N ASP A 522 0.79 44.23 10.51
CA ASP A 522 1.19 45.58 10.91
C ASP A 522 1.54 45.57 12.41
N GLN A 523 2.84 45.65 12.70
CA GLN A 523 3.33 45.61 14.08
C GLN A 523 2.80 46.77 14.94
N ALA A 524 2.42 47.91 14.34
CA ALA A 524 1.85 49.03 15.08
C ALA A 524 0.44 48.73 15.63
N ARG A 525 -0.20 47.65 15.16
CA ARG A 525 -1.54 47.22 15.57
C ARG A 525 -1.54 46.04 16.55
N LEU A 526 -0.36 45.59 16.97
CA LEU A 526 -0.23 44.55 17.98
C LEU A 526 -0.77 45.03 19.33
N THR A 527 -1.56 44.18 19.98
CA THR A 527 -2.03 44.38 21.34
C THR A 527 -1.42 43.34 22.26
N GLU A 528 -0.98 43.75 23.45
CA GLU A 528 -0.46 42.83 24.48
C GLU A 528 -1.64 42.06 25.08
N ALA A 529 -1.83 40.81 24.66
CA ALA A 529 -2.93 39.96 25.13
C ALA A 529 -2.61 39.36 26.51
N LEU A 530 -1.34 39.00 26.73
CA LEU A 530 -0.77 38.57 28.00
C LEU A 530 0.64 39.19 28.14
N PRO A 531 1.22 39.28 29.36
CA PRO A 531 2.54 39.88 29.54
C PRO A 531 3.62 39.30 28.61
N GLY A 532 4.06 40.09 27.64
CA GLY A 532 5.04 39.72 26.61
C GLY A 532 4.54 38.79 25.50
N PHE A 533 3.22 38.66 25.35
CA PHE A 533 2.55 37.94 24.26
C PHE A 533 1.60 38.89 23.53
N PHE A 534 1.95 39.24 22.31
CA PHE A 534 1.27 40.25 21.51
C PHE A 534 0.52 39.60 20.36
N THR A 535 -0.66 40.12 20.01
CA THR A 535 -1.48 39.58 18.92
C THR A 535 -2.08 40.67 18.03
N MET A 536 -2.37 40.32 16.77
CA MET A 536 -3.12 41.13 15.81
C MET A 536 -4.07 40.21 15.03
N ALA A 537 -5.36 40.53 15.02
CA ALA A 537 -6.35 39.79 14.22
C ALA A 537 -6.18 40.06 12.71
N LEU A 538 -5.85 39.01 11.96
CA LEU A 538 -5.76 39.04 10.51
C LEU A 538 -7.08 38.65 9.82
N ALA A 539 -7.87 37.78 10.45
CA ALA A 539 -9.23 37.44 10.07
C ALA A 539 -10.04 37.05 11.31
N ASP A 540 -11.28 37.52 11.40
CA ASP A 540 -12.20 37.31 12.52
C ASP A 540 -13.65 37.64 12.07
N PRO A 541 -14.68 37.39 12.90
CA PRO A 541 -16.05 37.74 12.53
C PRO A 541 -16.27 39.22 12.22
N SER A 542 -15.54 40.13 12.87
CA SER A 542 -15.65 41.57 12.61
C SER A 542 -15.18 41.97 11.21
N SER A 543 -14.26 41.17 10.63
CA SER A 543 -13.82 41.29 9.25
C SER A 543 -14.47 40.29 8.30
N GLY A 544 -15.57 39.68 8.74
CA GLY A 544 -16.39 38.80 7.92
C GLY A 544 -15.90 37.37 7.83
N SER A 545 -14.91 36.92 8.61
CA SER A 545 -14.52 35.50 8.70
C SER A 545 -15.40 34.77 9.72
N ALA A 546 -16.39 34.02 9.24
CA ALA A 546 -17.41 33.42 10.09
C ALA A 546 -17.01 32.05 10.67
N ASN A 547 -16.08 31.34 10.01
CA ASN A 547 -15.72 29.96 10.37
C ASN A 547 -14.35 29.84 11.04
N THR A 548 -13.52 30.88 11.00
CA THR A 548 -12.19 30.86 11.62
C THR A 548 -11.75 32.22 12.13
N VAL A 549 -10.88 32.22 13.14
CA VAL A 549 -10.10 33.37 13.56
C VAL A 549 -8.62 33.12 13.28
N VAL A 550 -7.94 34.08 12.68
CA VAL A 550 -6.48 34.02 12.44
C VAL A 550 -5.83 35.23 13.11
N TYR A 551 -4.97 34.96 14.08
CA TYR A 551 -4.09 35.94 14.70
C TYR A 551 -2.67 35.81 14.16
N TYR A 552 -2.00 36.93 13.96
CA TYR A 552 -0.54 37.00 14.01
C TYR A 552 -0.13 37.26 15.46
N ALA A 553 0.88 36.55 15.94
CA ALA A 553 1.35 36.64 17.31
C ALA A 553 2.87 36.82 17.41
N GLU A 554 3.33 37.58 18.41
CA GLU A 554 4.74 37.72 18.79
C GLU A 554 4.92 37.38 20.28
N THR A 555 5.85 36.47 20.58
CA THR A 555 6.12 35.99 21.94
C THR A 555 7.55 36.35 22.34
N LEU A 556 7.74 37.14 23.39
CA LEU A 556 9.06 37.48 23.90
C LEU A 556 9.77 36.27 24.56
N PRO A 557 11.11 36.25 24.63
CA PRO A 557 11.87 35.22 25.36
C PRO A 557 11.39 35.02 26.80
N GLY A 558 11.17 33.75 27.18
CA GLY A 558 10.66 33.35 28.48
C GLY A 558 9.18 33.67 28.73
N LYS A 559 8.45 34.12 27.71
CA LYS A 559 7.00 34.42 27.78
C LYS A 559 6.20 33.40 26.98
N GLY A 560 4.88 33.46 27.06
CA GLY A 560 4.01 32.48 26.41
C GLY A 560 2.54 32.78 26.60
N GLY A 561 1.72 31.86 26.11
CA GLY A 561 0.29 31.85 26.33
C GLY A 561 -0.09 31.47 27.77
N PRO A 562 -1.38 31.14 28.00
CA PRO A 562 -1.82 30.68 29.30
C PRO A 562 -1.11 29.40 29.74
N GLY A 563 -1.27 29.02 31.02
CA GLY A 563 -0.83 27.72 31.54
C GLY A 563 -1.47 26.55 30.77
N THR A 564 -1.12 25.31 31.10
CA THR A 564 -1.70 24.13 30.43
C THR A 564 -3.23 24.17 30.44
N HIS A 565 -3.83 24.17 29.25
CA HIS A 565 -5.27 24.37 29.05
C HIS A 565 -5.82 23.47 27.94
N VAL A 566 -7.15 23.42 27.86
CA VAL A 566 -7.93 22.84 26.76
C VAL A 566 -9.02 23.83 26.33
N HIS A 567 -9.46 23.71 25.09
CA HIS A 567 -10.60 24.44 24.52
C HIS A 567 -11.40 23.52 23.59
N ASP A 568 -12.59 23.96 23.16
CA ASP A 568 -13.57 23.14 22.42
C ASP A 568 -13.52 23.35 20.88
N PHE A 569 -12.42 23.92 20.37
CA PHE A 569 -12.19 24.11 18.93
C PHE A 569 -10.79 23.61 18.57
N ASP A 570 -10.53 23.40 17.28
CA ASP A 570 -9.18 23.07 16.82
C ASP A 570 -8.35 24.34 16.74
N GLN A 571 -7.14 24.30 17.31
CA GLN A 571 -6.17 25.38 17.21
C GLN A 571 -4.94 24.91 16.43
N CYS A 572 -4.45 25.75 15.54
CA CYS A 572 -3.18 25.53 14.86
C CYS A 572 -2.23 26.69 15.14
N TYR A 573 -0.94 26.38 15.32
CA TYR A 573 0.13 27.38 15.27
C TYR A 573 0.98 27.16 14.03
N PHE A 574 1.24 28.21 13.26
CA PHE A 574 2.21 28.14 12.15
C PHE A 574 3.39 29.06 12.44
N VAL A 575 4.57 28.48 12.68
CA VAL A 575 5.76 29.24 13.07
C VAL A 575 6.34 29.98 11.86
N LEU A 576 6.49 31.29 11.99
CA LEU A 576 7.01 32.19 10.96
C LEU A 576 8.48 32.54 11.19
N GLU A 577 8.86 32.79 12.45
CA GLU A 577 10.21 33.19 12.85
C GLU A 577 10.51 32.76 14.29
N GLY A 578 11.78 32.52 14.62
CA GLY A 578 12.18 32.08 15.96
C GLY A 578 11.83 30.62 16.24
N GLN A 579 11.70 30.27 17.52
CA GLN A 579 11.37 28.92 17.97
C GLN A 579 10.17 28.93 18.92
N LEU A 580 9.13 28.21 18.55
CA LEU A 580 7.96 27.99 19.38
C LEU A 580 8.17 26.72 20.20
N THR A 581 8.04 26.84 21.51
CA THR A 581 7.97 25.71 22.43
C THR A 581 6.50 25.40 22.70
N ILE A 582 6.07 24.18 22.38
CA ILE A 582 4.73 23.69 22.67
C ILE A 582 4.82 22.43 23.52
N GLU A 583 4.15 22.46 24.66
CA GLU A 583 3.90 21.29 25.47
C GLU A 583 2.51 20.78 25.11
N VAL A 584 2.41 19.53 24.65
CA VAL A 584 1.15 18.85 24.36
C VAL A 584 1.04 17.64 25.26
N SER A 585 0.03 17.65 26.14
CA SER A 585 -0.04 16.76 27.29
C SER A 585 1.24 16.86 28.13
N VAL A 586 2.06 15.80 28.16
CA VAL A 586 3.34 15.78 28.89
C VAL A 586 4.56 15.84 27.96
N GLU A 587 4.33 15.93 26.65
CA GLU A 587 5.38 15.96 25.64
C GLU A 587 5.73 17.40 25.29
N LYS A 588 7.01 17.74 25.37
CA LYS A 588 7.53 19.05 24.98
C LYS A 588 8.11 18.97 23.57
N HIS A 589 7.70 19.89 22.71
CA HIS A 589 8.24 20.06 21.36
C HIS A 589 8.79 21.48 21.21
N VAL A 590 9.94 21.61 20.56
CA VAL A 590 10.52 22.90 20.16
C VAL A 590 10.59 22.90 18.64
N VAL A 591 9.89 23.84 18.00
CA VAL A 591 9.71 23.87 16.56
C VAL A 591 10.09 25.23 15.97
N GLY A 592 10.78 25.21 14.84
CA GLY A 592 11.22 26.41 14.13
C GLY A 592 10.26 26.81 13.00
N PRO A 593 10.66 27.78 12.16
CA PRO A 593 9.85 28.27 11.03
C PRO A 593 9.40 27.17 10.07
N ASP A 594 8.40 27.47 9.24
CA ASP A 594 7.83 26.55 8.26
C ASP A 594 7.25 25.26 8.89
N THR A 595 6.73 25.38 10.11
CA THR A 595 6.16 24.26 10.86
C THR A 595 4.76 24.58 11.36
N LEU A 596 3.81 23.71 11.01
CA LEU A 596 2.44 23.72 11.53
C LEU A 596 2.36 22.83 12.77
N VAL A 597 1.89 23.38 13.89
CA VAL A 597 1.45 22.67 15.09
C VAL A 597 -0.06 22.57 15.03
N LEU A 598 -0.60 21.37 15.17
CA LEU A 598 -2.02 21.02 15.10
C LEU A 598 -2.48 20.62 16.51
N LEU A 599 -3.50 21.27 17.05
CA LEU A 599 -4.01 21.02 18.39
C LEU A 599 -5.53 20.82 18.32
N PRO A 600 -6.00 19.58 18.13
CA PRO A 600 -7.43 19.30 18.10
C PRO A 600 -8.13 19.72 19.40
N ALA A 601 -9.44 19.98 19.30
CA ALA A 601 -10.29 20.28 20.45
C ALA A 601 -10.10 19.27 21.59
N GLY A 602 -10.02 19.78 22.82
CA GLY A 602 -9.86 18.98 24.03
C GLY A 602 -8.45 18.45 24.30
N VAL A 603 -7.46 18.72 23.43
CA VAL A 603 -6.07 18.32 23.66
C VAL A 603 -5.40 19.26 24.65
N PRO A 604 -4.88 18.79 25.81
CA PRO A 604 -4.16 19.65 26.75
C PRO A 604 -2.88 20.19 26.14
N HIS A 605 -2.67 21.50 26.18
CA HIS A 605 -1.44 22.11 25.67
C HIS A 605 -1.08 23.43 26.34
N ARG A 606 0.17 23.86 26.13
CA ARG A 606 0.69 25.18 26.50
C ARG A 606 1.81 25.58 25.54
N GLN A 607 1.74 26.79 25.01
CA GLN A 607 2.79 27.39 24.19
C GLN A 607 3.62 28.42 24.99
N CYS A 608 4.93 28.43 24.75
CA CYS A 608 5.85 29.45 25.23
C CYS A 608 7.03 29.62 24.26
N ASN A 609 7.82 30.65 24.50
CA ASN A 609 9.09 30.88 23.82
C ASN A 609 10.23 30.67 24.83
N ASP A 610 10.83 29.48 24.82
CA ASP A 610 12.01 29.17 25.63
C ASP A 610 13.33 29.57 24.95
N GLY A 611 13.25 30.14 23.75
CA GLY A 611 14.40 30.67 23.02
C GLY A 611 14.87 32.02 23.56
N ASP A 612 15.89 32.58 22.90
CA ASP A 612 16.54 33.84 23.23
C ASP A 612 16.15 35.01 22.30
N VAL A 613 15.39 34.73 21.24
CA VAL A 613 14.85 35.71 20.28
C VAL A 613 13.33 35.77 20.32
N VAL A 614 12.73 36.84 19.80
CA VAL A 614 11.27 36.93 19.64
C VAL A 614 10.78 35.84 18.68
N GLU A 615 9.78 35.08 19.11
CA GLU A 615 9.10 34.06 18.31
C GLU A 615 7.86 34.68 17.64
N LYS A 616 7.60 34.32 16.39
CA LYS A 616 6.46 34.81 15.62
C LYS A 616 5.70 33.64 15.00
N HIS A 617 4.39 33.61 15.17
CA HIS A 617 3.54 32.59 14.57
C HIS A 617 2.17 33.13 14.15
N LEU A 618 1.47 32.35 13.34
CA LEU A 618 0.02 32.48 13.18
C LEU A 618 -0.68 31.58 14.20
N SER A 619 -1.72 32.07 14.86
CA SER A 619 -2.67 31.24 15.61
C SER A 619 -3.99 31.19 14.86
N ILE A 620 -4.42 30.00 14.48
CA ILE A 620 -5.62 29.73 13.69
C ILE A 620 -6.59 28.94 14.55
N LEU A 621 -7.82 29.43 14.70
CA LEU A 621 -8.85 28.84 15.55
C LEU A 621 -10.04 28.46 14.68
N SER A 622 -10.47 27.20 14.70
CA SER A 622 -11.59 26.68 13.91
C SER A 622 -12.37 25.59 14.66
N PRO A 623 -13.69 25.71 14.86
CA PRO A 623 -14.53 26.86 14.50
C PRO A 623 -14.17 28.12 15.29
N VAL A 624 -14.81 29.25 14.95
CA VAL A 624 -14.67 30.51 15.71
C VAL A 624 -15.06 30.28 17.18
N PRO A 625 -14.24 30.71 18.15
CA PRO A 625 -14.59 30.63 19.58
C PRO A 625 -15.85 31.43 19.92
N GLU A 626 -16.65 30.95 20.86
CA GLU A 626 -17.86 31.66 21.31
C GLU A 626 -17.51 33.01 21.95
N GLN A 627 -18.16 34.08 21.49
CA GLN A 627 -17.86 35.42 21.96
C GLN A 627 -18.40 35.66 23.38
N GLY A 628 -17.60 36.34 24.21
CA GLY A 628 -18.02 36.76 25.55
C GLY A 628 -17.85 35.71 26.66
N LEU A 629 -17.36 34.51 26.33
CA LEU A 629 -17.03 33.46 27.30
C LEU A 629 -15.51 33.20 27.32
N PRO A 630 -14.91 32.91 28.49
CA PRO A 630 -13.57 32.34 28.54
C PRO A 630 -13.56 30.99 27.82
N TRP A 631 -12.67 30.84 26.86
CA TRP A 631 -12.58 29.63 26.04
C TRP A 631 -11.47 28.67 26.50
N ASP A 632 -10.46 29.17 27.23
CA ASP A 632 -9.41 28.34 27.83
C ASP A 632 -9.84 27.78 29.18
N ARG A 633 -9.80 26.46 29.32
CA ARG A 633 -10.00 25.76 30.59
C ARG A 633 -8.67 25.19 31.07
N GLY A 634 -8.12 25.75 32.13
CA GLY A 634 -6.88 25.27 32.74
C GLY A 634 -7.03 23.83 33.26
N VAL A 635 -6.02 22.99 33.01
CA VAL A 635 -5.99 21.59 33.44
C VAL A 635 -4.68 21.24 34.13
N THR A 636 -4.74 20.33 35.09
CA THR A 636 -3.54 19.75 35.74
C THR A 636 -3.37 18.31 35.29
N LEU A 637 -2.21 17.98 34.75
CA LEU A 637 -1.89 16.63 34.28
C LEU A 637 -1.11 15.88 35.36
N THR A 638 -1.55 14.67 35.69
CA THR A 638 -0.86 13.77 36.62
C THR A 638 -0.49 12.48 35.90
N VAL A 639 0.80 12.17 35.80
CA VAL A 639 1.28 10.91 35.21
C VAL A 639 1.12 9.78 36.23
N ASN A 640 0.24 8.81 35.95
CA ASN A 640 -0.07 7.70 36.86
C ASN A 640 0.58 6.36 36.46
N GLY A 641 1.41 6.33 35.41
CA GLY A 641 2.08 5.12 34.92
C GLY A 641 1.18 4.12 34.18
N ASN A 642 -0.11 4.43 34.00
CA ASN A 642 -1.05 3.58 33.27
C ASN A 642 -1.26 4.14 31.85
N ASN A 643 -1.05 3.30 30.83
CA ASN A 643 -1.53 3.61 29.49
C ASN A 643 -3.06 3.44 29.47
N HIS A 644 -3.79 4.55 29.56
CA HIS A 644 -5.23 4.53 29.27
C HIS A 644 -5.43 4.59 27.75
N TYR A 645 -5.52 3.43 27.11
CA TYR A 645 -6.23 3.35 25.85
C TYR A 645 -7.71 3.50 26.20
N GLY A 646 -8.28 4.69 25.95
CA GLY A 646 -9.72 4.88 26.03
C GLY A 646 -10.39 3.82 25.15
N THR A 647 -11.29 3.03 25.73
CA THR A 647 -12.10 2.08 24.99
C THR A 647 -12.87 2.84 23.91
N LEU A 648 -12.75 2.41 22.64
CA LEU A 648 -13.57 2.85 21.51
C LEU A 648 -15.04 2.41 21.69
N THR A 649 -15.71 2.84 22.76
CA THR A 649 -17.09 2.47 23.11
C THR A 649 -17.87 3.62 23.76
N ALA A 650 -17.55 4.87 23.46
CA ALA A 650 -18.38 6.01 23.88
C ALA A 650 -19.80 6.00 23.25
N ALA A 651 -20.05 5.18 22.23
CA ALA A 651 -21.38 4.95 21.65
C ALA A 651 -22.26 3.96 22.45
N SER A 652 -21.73 3.28 23.47
CA SER A 652 -22.50 2.29 24.26
C SER A 652 -23.14 2.86 25.55
N ALA A 653 -22.82 4.10 25.91
CA ALA A 653 -23.30 4.74 27.15
C ALA A 653 -24.54 5.64 26.95
N ILE A 654 -25.07 5.77 25.74
CA ILE A 654 -26.31 6.51 25.46
C ILE A 654 -27.39 5.51 25.09
N GLY A 655 -28.02 4.91 26.10
CA GLY A 655 -29.18 4.05 25.89
C GLY A 655 -29.35 3.00 26.95
N ASN A 656 -29.70 3.41 28.18
CA ASN A 656 -30.63 2.70 29.06
C ASN A 656 -30.71 3.39 30.43
N GLU A 657 -31.35 4.55 30.47
CA GLU A 657 -32.01 4.99 31.71
C GLU A 657 -33.47 5.29 31.38
N ARG A 658 -34.34 4.30 31.61
CA ARG A 658 -35.75 4.57 31.90
C ARG A 658 -35.84 4.91 33.39
N PRO A 659 -36.52 5.99 33.78
CA PRO A 659 -36.78 6.25 35.19
C PRO A 659 -37.81 5.24 35.72
N SER A 660 -37.45 4.45 36.73
CA SER A 660 -38.44 3.72 37.53
C SER A 660 -39.01 4.65 38.60
N ALA A 661 -40.33 4.75 38.61
CA ALA A 661 -41.12 5.43 39.61
C ALA A 661 -41.10 4.65 40.93
N SER A 662 -40.76 5.35 42.02
CA SER A 662 -41.41 5.29 43.34
C SER A 662 -40.78 6.33 44.26
#